data_AF-A0A7S9X6Q8-F1
#
_entry.id   AF-A0A7S9X6Q8-F1
#
_cell.length_a   1.000
_cell.length_b   1.000
_cell.length_c   1.000
_cell.angle_alpha   90.00
_cell.angle_beta   90.00
_cell.angle_gamma   90.00
#
_symmetry.space_group_name_H-M   'P 1'
#
loop_
_entity.id
_entity.type
_entity.pdbx_description
1 polymer ?
#
loop_
_entity_poly.entity_id
_entity_poly.type
_entity_poly.pdbx_seq_one_letter_code
_entity_poly.pdbx_strand_id
1 'polypeptide(L)'
;MVSIFDGLEKLAPEWLTNYELEHGASKPKTSIVETKFNNLNNPKTGDINATLTMLSFGAKREVEGDDIEIKTEHNNVFNSVTSENNKKSNQFNSTMTKFGKLINHDQNFTNQIDLDIFDISKFIKNNDTYVNMRFTVASTLLNKGGIKIVNADRPNLALVGFSSRMYRPEVCYVEDLYYKEPDEIGFKRAKRIEIRSKTGKLEKEIIEAKGIKKDTILKFVVKVMNESKNEDAENFVLKTIINPSQKYEPNSTTIVQTTTTSNYSDGMPGQKHDADNVGLQRLSGNNLTFFLGQGAISNRGGMIKKNGGNYAYVIYKTKLENDFKENSYKTTITSTNPAINLDPYDTYIKKCQPYDFNITLEGEDEPNDFVPSSKPDDGTGAFKNRLLTQIVSKPFDIYITNYGEDGKKRAPHSPVDVKVELVTSCDATSNLYEKNINFNQDMITNKISEILLKDIKVDKAYSALKFRISHPNPKKKTDPTAPEKIVSCENLDDFAVRPSHFRLWDNEAGTIMSTSTKSFTGGETYNDAISLAAMKPNDSDLARGYANSLLASLVAKNGNVCNAILDSKNRLNVNFTEASGGLGKITRSANSNDGFSYSDIGDTTFYVVDSSYTSTDQHASPRGDDCVKKYRKPAFDPNNPADDPDGIGRVSCDIELKKEGNVTFQFIPEDMQISNLKVVKDDDVTYLDNDGMQKVKLSFDVTAKLSDTLKGLHPELYGDYRYSDEKYLPAKFYVDACYANEANFELKLHKVPLNFTDNNGNVGTLEKANEEILFFEVLGSNTKKLTGSNAKKGMFYIKKSAFEEGKASAEVYFNFARKVNHAKNPFTVFSDDFSLDNLDTIINSKSYKYESPAKKTSANFYYGRVYAPYYEGPADGFFAKIYYGIYCDDCDKATYLTSGTGTWQAFPAATSWYVNPSHKVGVLKFDDFSFSNNTVLGNNVSAVNNGEQLIFVSNQKPVKDIAKMHANMWLIYNEFNKDAATNDFTLKFLVPDGNWAGKTLKEGSEKGDVGNVVGAEGNFKDLSKKTNRRISW
;
A
#
# COMPACT_ATOMS: atom_id res chain seq x y z
N MET A 1 42.80 -26.39 39.63
CA MET A 1 43.92 -25.66 39.00
C MET A 1 43.70 -25.69 37.50
N VAL A 2 44.01 -24.62 36.78
CA VAL A 2 43.95 -24.58 35.31
C VAL A 2 45.33 -24.15 34.82
N SER A 3 45.94 -24.98 33.97
CA SER A 3 47.21 -24.69 33.32
C SER A 3 46.98 -24.67 31.81
N ILE A 4 47.38 -23.60 31.15
CA ILE A 4 47.15 -23.38 29.72
C ILE A 4 48.51 -23.34 29.02
N PHE A 5 48.64 -24.12 27.96
CA PHE A 5 49.69 -23.89 26.97
C PHE A 5 49.19 -22.82 26.00
N ASP A 6 49.83 -21.65 26.01
CA ASP A 6 49.53 -20.53 25.12
C ASP A 6 50.63 -20.40 24.07
N GLY A 7 50.33 -20.89 22.87
CA GLY A 7 51.23 -20.90 21.72
C GLY A 7 50.51 -21.51 20.52
N LEU A 8 50.36 -20.71 19.45
CA LEU A 8 49.90 -21.18 18.14
C LEU A 8 50.98 -22.10 17.54
N GLU A 9 50.92 -23.39 17.84
CA GLU A 9 51.90 -24.37 17.36
C GLU A 9 51.38 -25.08 16.12
N LYS A 10 52.14 -24.97 15.02
CA LYS A 10 51.79 -25.59 13.75
C LYS A 10 52.36 -27.00 13.69
N LEU A 11 51.49 -27.99 13.64
CA LEU A 11 51.85 -29.37 13.38
C LEU A 11 51.77 -29.64 11.88
N ALA A 12 52.89 -30.06 11.27
CA ALA A 12 52.97 -30.37 9.85
C ALA A 12 53.84 -31.62 9.62
N PRO A 13 53.28 -32.75 9.16
CA PRO A 13 54.07 -33.96 8.91
C PRO A 13 55.06 -33.74 7.75
N GLU A 14 56.18 -34.47 7.76
CA GLU A 14 57.16 -34.44 6.68
C GLU A 14 56.53 -34.88 5.34
N TRP A 15 57.00 -34.29 4.24
CA TRP A 15 56.58 -34.67 2.89
C TRP A 15 57.10 -36.07 2.55
N LEU A 16 56.26 -36.88 1.89
CA LEU A 16 56.67 -38.17 1.33
C LEU A 16 57.57 -37.95 0.11
N THR A 17 58.65 -38.72 0.01
CA THR A 17 59.54 -38.70 -1.17
C THR A 17 58.88 -39.38 -2.38
N ASN A 18 59.35 -39.07 -3.60
CA ASN A 18 58.83 -39.70 -4.83
C ASN A 18 58.88 -41.23 -4.79
N TYR A 19 59.91 -41.81 -4.17
CA TYR A 19 60.01 -43.26 -3.97
C TYR A 19 58.91 -43.80 -3.04
N GLU A 20 58.63 -43.10 -1.93
CA GLU A 20 57.60 -43.46 -0.95
C GLU A 20 56.18 -43.28 -1.49
N LEU A 21 55.97 -42.36 -2.45
CA LEU A 21 54.71 -42.24 -3.19
C LEU A 21 54.43 -43.50 -4.04
N GLU A 22 55.47 -44.10 -4.61
CA GLU A 22 55.35 -45.26 -5.50
C GLU A 22 55.39 -46.61 -4.75
N HIS A 23 56.03 -46.69 -3.58
CA HIS A 23 56.25 -47.95 -2.86
C HIS A 23 55.59 -48.02 -1.48
N GLY A 24 55.03 -46.90 -0.99
CA GLY A 24 54.55 -46.74 0.38
C GLY A 24 55.71 -46.42 1.34
N ALA A 25 55.44 -45.57 2.33
CA ALA A 25 56.43 -45.26 3.37
C ALA A 25 56.64 -46.46 4.31
N SER A 26 57.88 -46.73 4.70
CA SER A 26 58.21 -47.81 5.63
C SER A 26 57.69 -47.55 7.07
N LYS A 27 57.44 -46.27 7.40
CA LYS A 27 56.78 -45.79 8.63
C LYS A 27 55.97 -44.52 8.32
N PRO A 28 54.86 -44.25 9.04
CA PRO A 28 54.14 -42.97 8.92
C PRO A 28 55.07 -41.80 9.23
N LYS A 29 55.04 -40.75 8.42
CA LYS A 29 55.79 -39.52 8.70
C LYS A 29 54.97 -38.66 9.65
N THR A 30 55.53 -38.32 10.81
CA THR A 30 54.80 -37.66 11.90
C THR A 30 55.46 -36.36 12.35
N SER A 31 54.66 -35.41 12.83
CA SER A 31 55.11 -34.23 13.57
C SER A 31 54.56 -34.30 15.00
N ILE A 32 55.39 -33.97 16.00
CA ILE A 32 55.11 -34.18 17.42
C ILE A 32 55.35 -32.90 18.21
N VAL A 33 54.42 -32.55 19.09
CA VAL A 33 54.56 -31.51 20.11
C VAL A 33 54.30 -32.11 21.48
N GLU A 34 55.19 -31.85 22.44
CA GLU A 34 55.02 -32.28 23.83
C GLU A 34 54.89 -31.06 24.76
N THR A 35 53.98 -31.14 25.74
CA THR A 35 53.84 -30.12 26.78
C THR A 35 53.77 -30.74 28.17
N LYS A 36 54.34 -30.07 29.15
CA LYS A 36 54.41 -30.54 30.54
C LYS A 36 53.63 -29.63 31.47
N PHE A 37 52.70 -30.20 32.22
CA PHE A 37 51.94 -29.54 33.26
C PHE A 37 52.48 -29.96 34.64
N ASN A 38 53.08 -29.03 35.37
CA ASN A 38 53.62 -29.26 36.72
C ASN A 38 52.67 -28.73 37.82
N ASN A 39 53.00 -29.00 39.08
CA ASN A 39 52.32 -28.50 40.29
C ASN A 39 50.89 -29.02 40.48
N LEU A 40 50.61 -30.28 40.13
CA LEU A 40 49.32 -30.87 40.41
C LEU A 40 49.12 -31.04 41.93
N ASN A 41 48.28 -30.18 42.50
CA ASN A 41 47.92 -30.19 43.92
C ASN A 41 46.61 -30.96 44.16
N ASN A 42 46.56 -32.21 43.70
CA ASN A 42 45.37 -33.05 43.76
C ASN A 42 44.95 -33.38 45.21
N PRO A 43 43.66 -33.67 45.50
CA PRO A 43 43.24 -34.12 46.83
C PRO A 43 43.93 -35.44 47.22
N LYS A 44 44.15 -35.71 48.52
CA LYS A 44 44.84 -36.94 48.96
C LYS A 44 44.04 -38.20 48.63
N THR A 45 42.71 -38.07 48.63
CA THR A 45 41.75 -39.15 48.37
C THR A 45 40.51 -38.62 47.63
N GLY A 46 39.81 -39.49 46.92
CA GLY A 46 38.60 -39.14 46.16
C GLY A 46 38.88 -38.72 44.72
N ASP A 47 37.82 -38.33 44.02
CA ASP A 47 37.86 -38.08 42.57
C ASP A 47 38.74 -36.89 42.19
N ILE A 48 39.60 -37.10 41.19
CA ILE A 48 40.57 -36.10 40.70
C ILE A 48 39.92 -35.11 39.72
N ASN A 49 38.82 -35.53 39.05
CA ASN A 49 38.07 -34.74 38.08
C ASN A 49 38.99 -33.91 37.16
N ALA A 50 39.83 -34.62 36.41
CA ALA A 50 40.79 -33.99 35.51
C ALA A 50 40.30 -33.97 34.07
N THR A 51 40.56 -32.86 33.40
CA THR A 51 40.08 -32.60 32.04
C THR A 51 41.20 -32.07 31.16
N LEU A 52 41.23 -32.51 29.91
CA LEU A 52 42.04 -31.91 28.85
C LEU A 52 41.10 -31.21 27.88
N THR A 53 41.36 -29.96 27.55
CA THR A 53 40.67 -29.21 26.49
C THR A 53 41.65 -28.94 25.37
N MET A 54 41.25 -29.19 24.14
CA MET A 54 42.01 -28.89 22.93
C MET A 54 41.16 -28.04 21.99
N LEU A 55 41.73 -26.95 21.48
CA LEU A 55 41.21 -26.24 20.32
C LEU A 55 42.26 -26.28 19.22
N SER A 56 41.87 -26.75 18.04
CA SER A 56 42.75 -26.76 16.87
C SER A 56 42.03 -26.34 15.59
N PHE A 57 42.81 -25.84 14.62
CA PHE A 57 42.31 -25.39 13.32
C PHE A 57 43.06 -26.08 12.18
N GLY A 58 42.37 -26.42 11.09
CA GLY A 58 42.99 -26.92 9.85
C GLY A 58 43.10 -28.44 9.75
N ALA A 59 42.66 -29.19 10.77
CA ALA A 59 42.52 -30.65 10.69
C ALA A 59 41.24 -31.03 9.96
N LYS A 60 41.28 -31.97 9.04
CA LYS A 60 40.11 -32.47 8.31
C LYS A 60 39.71 -33.83 8.85
N ARG A 61 38.40 -34.07 8.86
CA ARG A 61 37.81 -35.33 9.33
C ARG A 61 38.32 -36.56 8.58
N GLU A 62 38.71 -36.40 7.31
CA GLU A 62 39.09 -37.51 6.44
C GLU A 62 40.53 -37.99 6.63
N VAL A 63 41.34 -37.35 7.48
CA VAL A 63 42.74 -37.72 7.72
C VAL A 63 42.88 -38.61 8.94
N GLU A 64 43.31 -39.84 8.72
CA GLU A 64 43.62 -40.81 9.77
C GLU A 64 45.13 -40.81 10.06
N GLY A 65 45.49 -40.92 11.35
CA GLY A 65 46.86 -41.09 11.82
C GLY A 65 47.26 -40.21 13.02
N ASP A 66 46.42 -39.25 13.40
CA ASP A 66 46.74 -38.29 14.48
C ASP A 66 46.45 -38.86 15.87
N ASP A 67 47.23 -38.50 16.89
CA ASP A 67 47.06 -39.03 18.26
C ASP A 67 47.31 -37.96 19.33
N ILE A 68 46.57 -38.06 20.43
CA ILE A 68 46.74 -37.25 21.64
C ILE A 68 47.07 -38.22 22.76
N GLU A 69 48.23 -38.10 23.38
CA GLU A 69 48.71 -39.06 24.38
C GLU A 69 49.05 -38.39 25.71
N ILE A 70 48.83 -39.10 26.81
CA ILE A 70 49.13 -38.67 28.17
C ILE A 70 50.11 -39.62 28.86
N LYS A 71 51.08 -39.05 29.57
CA LYS A 71 52.04 -39.74 30.43
C LYS A 71 52.07 -39.06 31.80
N THR A 72 52.08 -39.83 32.86
CA THR A 72 52.05 -39.33 34.25
C THR A 72 53.21 -39.89 35.06
N GLU A 73 53.42 -39.37 36.26
CA GLU A 73 54.51 -39.81 37.14
C GLU A 73 54.40 -41.30 37.49
N HIS A 74 53.20 -41.79 37.79
CA HIS A 74 52.98 -43.20 38.09
C HIS A 74 52.89 -44.10 36.84
N ASN A 75 52.70 -43.54 35.64
CA ASN A 75 52.62 -44.27 34.39
C ASN A 75 53.61 -43.70 33.37
N ASN A 76 54.81 -44.30 33.34
CA ASN A 76 55.94 -43.81 32.56
C ASN A 76 55.82 -43.99 31.03
N VAL A 77 54.67 -44.49 30.53
CA VAL A 77 54.39 -44.72 29.11
C VAL A 77 53.29 -43.76 28.63
N PHE A 78 53.40 -43.26 27.40
CA PHE A 78 52.35 -42.47 26.77
C PHE A 78 51.16 -43.36 26.39
N ASN A 79 49.96 -42.94 26.79
CA ASN A 79 48.71 -43.63 26.51
C ASN A 79 47.76 -42.70 25.76
N SER A 80 47.14 -43.19 24.70
CA SER A 80 46.21 -42.41 23.88
C SER A 80 44.96 -42.00 24.66
N VAL A 81 44.64 -40.70 24.59
CA VAL A 81 43.41 -40.10 25.10
C VAL A 81 42.35 -40.23 24.01
N THR A 82 41.27 -40.94 24.34
CA THR A 82 40.23 -41.31 23.38
C THR A 82 38.83 -41.11 23.96
N SER A 83 37.87 -40.87 23.08
CA SER A 83 36.43 -40.81 23.36
C SER A 83 35.64 -41.50 22.24
N GLU A 84 34.31 -41.59 22.38
CA GLU A 84 33.44 -42.20 21.36
C GLU A 84 33.58 -41.51 19.98
N ASN A 85 33.62 -40.18 19.99
CA ASN A 85 33.75 -39.35 18.79
C ASN A 85 35.21 -39.07 18.41
N ASN A 86 36.17 -39.25 19.33
CA ASN A 86 37.61 -39.01 19.11
C ASN A 86 38.40 -40.27 19.38
N LYS A 87 38.36 -41.19 18.41
CA LYS A 87 39.06 -42.48 18.48
C LYS A 87 40.55 -42.28 18.22
N LYS A 88 41.36 -43.22 18.71
CA LYS A 88 42.79 -43.27 18.41
C LYS A 88 43.03 -43.20 16.90
N SER A 89 44.05 -42.44 16.47
CA SER A 89 44.37 -42.19 15.06
C SER A 89 43.33 -41.30 14.34
N ASN A 90 42.42 -40.66 15.07
CA ASN A 90 41.38 -39.79 14.51
C ASN A 90 40.86 -38.78 15.57
N GLN A 91 41.78 -38.20 16.35
CA GLN A 91 41.44 -37.22 17.40
C GLN A 91 41.47 -35.76 16.94
N PHE A 92 41.88 -35.49 15.70
CA PHE A 92 41.83 -34.17 15.07
C PHE A 92 40.89 -34.24 13.87
N ASN A 93 39.59 -34.40 14.14
CA ASN A 93 38.61 -34.88 13.17
C ASN A 93 37.48 -33.87 12.89
N SER A 94 37.71 -32.60 13.24
CA SER A 94 36.74 -31.51 13.12
C SER A 94 35.48 -31.71 13.97
N THR A 95 35.59 -32.33 15.14
CA THR A 95 34.46 -32.45 16.07
C THR A 95 34.49 -31.40 17.17
N MET A 96 33.33 -31.15 17.76
CA MET A 96 33.20 -30.30 18.93
C MET A 96 32.52 -31.08 20.05
N THR A 97 33.31 -31.67 20.95
CA THR A 97 32.79 -32.56 21.99
C THR A 97 33.11 -32.11 23.41
N LYS A 98 32.19 -32.42 24.33
CA LYS A 98 32.42 -32.35 25.77
C LYS A 98 32.23 -33.73 26.39
N PHE A 99 33.32 -34.26 26.94
CA PHE A 99 33.40 -35.59 27.53
C PHE A 99 32.92 -36.69 26.57
N GLY A 100 33.30 -36.56 25.29
CA GLY A 100 32.96 -37.50 24.23
C GLY A 100 31.56 -37.33 23.62
N LYS A 101 30.72 -36.41 24.12
CA LYS A 101 29.40 -36.10 23.54
C LYS A 101 29.47 -34.82 22.71
N LEU A 102 28.78 -34.78 21.58
CA LEU A 102 28.67 -33.57 20.78
C LEU A 102 28.03 -32.44 21.61
N ILE A 103 28.58 -31.23 21.51
CA ILE A 103 28.06 -30.07 22.25
C ILE A 103 26.67 -29.65 21.72
N ASN A 104 26.42 -29.89 20.42
CA ASN A 104 25.13 -29.71 19.78
C ASN A 104 24.82 -30.94 18.92
N HIS A 105 23.76 -31.68 19.23
CA HIS A 105 23.40 -32.91 18.54
C HIS A 105 22.77 -32.66 17.15
N ASP A 106 22.26 -31.45 16.89
CA ASP A 106 21.47 -31.12 15.69
C ASP A 106 22.25 -30.33 14.63
N GLN A 107 23.54 -30.04 14.85
CA GLN A 107 24.37 -29.26 13.93
C GLN A 107 25.54 -30.06 13.35
N ASN A 108 25.70 -29.99 12.03
CA ASN A 108 26.92 -30.42 11.35
C ASN A 108 27.99 -29.33 11.53
N PHE A 109 29.05 -29.62 12.29
CA PHE A 109 30.16 -28.70 12.50
C PHE A 109 30.96 -28.47 11.21
N THR A 110 31.43 -27.25 11.00
CA THR A 110 32.23 -26.85 9.84
C THR A 110 33.55 -27.62 9.81
N ASN A 111 33.93 -28.12 8.63
CA ASN A 111 35.22 -28.78 8.42
C ASN A 111 36.37 -27.82 8.83
N GLN A 112 37.43 -28.34 9.45
CA GLN A 112 38.64 -27.62 9.89
C GLN A 112 38.67 -26.96 11.28
N ILE A 113 37.69 -27.21 12.16
CA ILE A 113 37.76 -26.75 13.57
C ILE A 113 37.51 -27.92 14.49
N ASP A 114 38.40 -28.10 15.47
CA ASP A 114 38.29 -29.14 16.49
C ASP A 114 38.29 -28.51 17.89
N LEU A 115 37.21 -28.71 18.65
CA LEU A 115 37.10 -28.25 20.04
C LEU A 115 36.64 -29.40 20.94
N ASP A 116 37.60 -30.06 21.56
CA ASP A 116 37.35 -31.28 22.32
C ASP A 116 37.78 -31.17 23.77
N ILE A 117 36.86 -31.56 24.66
CA ILE A 117 37.09 -31.66 26.09
C ILE A 117 37.06 -33.13 26.50
N PHE A 118 38.20 -33.68 26.87
CA PHE A 118 38.37 -35.05 27.34
C PHE A 118 38.31 -35.14 28.86
N ASP A 119 37.66 -36.20 29.36
CA ASP A 119 37.85 -36.63 30.74
C ASP A 119 39.11 -37.51 30.81
N ILE A 120 40.11 -37.01 31.52
CA ILE A 120 41.40 -37.68 31.70
C ILE A 120 41.61 -38.16 33.14
N SER A 121 40.57 -38.12 33.98
CA SER A 121 40.64 -38.50 35.39
C SER A 121 41.22 -39.90 35.59
N LYS A 122 40.91 -40.83 34.69
CA LYS A 122 41.42 -42.22 34.73
C LYS A 122 42.94 -42.37 34.57
N PHE A 123 43.60 -41.35 34.01
CA PHE A 123 45.04 -41.39 33.73
C PHE A 123 45.88 -40.78 34.85
N ILE A 124 45.24 -40.10 35.81
CA ILE A 124 45.90 -39.35 36.87
C ILE A 124 45.60 -40.03 38.20
N LYS A 125 46.58 -40.06 39.11
CA LYS A 125 46.41 -40.49 40.49
C LYS A 125 46.58 -39.32 41.45
N ASN A 126 46.05 -39.48 42.67
CA ASN A 126 46.08 -38.46 43.72
C ASN A 126 47.51 -38.03 44.10
N ASN A 127 48.52 -38.86 43.84
CA ASN A 127 49.92 -38.59 44.12
C ASN A 127 50.74 -38.10 42.92
N ASP A 128 50.15 -37.95 41.72
CA ASP A 128 50.86 -37.40 40.57
C ASP A 128 51.11 -35.91 40.75
N THR A 129 52.36 -35.49 40.55
CA THR A 129 52.77 -34.08 40.67
C THR A 129 52.90 -33.36 39.33
N TYR A 130 52.98 -34.11 38.22
CA TYR A 130 53.05 -33.60 36.86
C TYR A 130 52.36 -34.52 35.85
N VAL A 131 52.00 -33.96 34.69
CA VAL A 131 51.47 -34.67 33.52
C VAL A 131 52.21 -34.19 32.28
N ASN A 132 52.62 -35.11 31.41
CA ASN A 132 53.15 -34.83 30.08
C ASN A 132 52.10 -35.19 29.03
N MET A 133 51.80 -34.26 28.14
CA MET A 133 50.92 -34.48 26.99
C MET A 133 51.74 -34.49 25.71
N ARG A 134 51.36 -35.33 24.76
CA ARG A 134 51.96 -35.39 23.43
C ARG A 134 50.86 -35.30 22.38
N PHE A 135 51.06 -34.46 21.39
CA PHE A 135 50.19 -34.27 20.24
C PHE A 135 50.95 -34.69 18.99
N THR A 136 50.41 -35.63 18.24
CA THR A 136 51.06 -36.22 17.06
C THR A 136 50.13 -36.07 15.86
N VAL A 137 50.66 -35.62 14.73
CA VAL A 137 49.97 -35.67 13.43
C VAL A 137 50.74 -36.50 12.44
N ALA A 138 50.05 -37.20 11.55
CA ALA A 138 50.69 -38.10 10.57
C ALA A 138 50.29 -37.79 9.13
N SER A 139 51.17 -38.12 8.18
CA SER A 139 50.79 -38.29 6.78
C SER A 139 50.61 -39.78 6.45
N THR A 140 49.49 -40.11 5.81
CA THR A 140 49.15 -41.47 5.38
C THR A 140 48.96 -41.53 3.87
N LEU A 141 49.12 -42.72 3.28
CA LEU A 141 48.94 -42.94 1.84
C LEU A 141 47.68 -43.80 1.63
N LEU A 142 46.64 -43.20 1.06
CA LEU A 142 45.40 -43.90 0.74
C LEU A 142 45.46 -44.45 -0.69
N ASN A 143 44.97 -45.68 -0.89
CA ASN A 143 44.88 -46.28 -2.22
C ASN A 143 43.40 -46.47 -2.59
N LYS A 144 42.85 -45.55 -3.38
CA LYS A 144 41.41 -45.52 -3.69
C LYS A 144 41.22 -45.69 -5.20
N GLY A 145 40.67 -46.83 -5.61
CA GLY A 145 40.43 -47.14 -7.03
C GLY A 145 41.70 -47.30 -7.87
N GLY A 146 42.82 -47.70 -7.27
CA GLY A 146 44.13 -47.83 -7.96
C GLY A 146 44.97 -46.55 -8.00
N ILE A 147 44.46 -45.44 -7.45
CA ILE A 147 45.17 -44.16 -7.34
C ILE A 147 45.70 -44.01 -5.91
N LYS A 148 47.02 -43.76 -5.81
CA LYS A 148 47.71 -43.45 -4.55
C LYS A 148 47.57 -41.96 -4.23
N ILE A 149 46.95 -41.64 -3.11
CA ILE A 149 46.67 -40.27 -2.66
C ILE A 149 47.36 -40.07 -1.32
N VAL A 150 48.16 -39.01 -1.20
CA VAL A 150 48.71 -38.58 0.09
C VAL A 150 47.60 -37.89 0.88
N ASN A 151 47.33 -38.41 2.06
CA ASN A 151 46.35 -37.87 2.99
C ASN A 151 47.10 -37.33 4.21
N ALA A 152 47.16 -36.00 4.32
CA ALA A 152 47.90 -35.32 5.37
C ALA A 152 47.24 -33.98 5.66
N ASP A 153 47.22 -33.61 6.93
CA ASP A 153 46.70 -32.31 7.38
C ASP A 153 47.75 -31.48 8.11
N ARG A 154 47.41 -30.21 8.32
CA ARG A 154 48.25 -29.24 9.01
C ARG A 154 47.46 -28.55 10.12
N PRO A 155 47.16 -29.26 11.22
CA PRO A 155 46.47 -28.62 12.32
C PRO A 155 47.36 -27.60 13.01
N ASN A 156 46.74 -26.51 13.43
CA ASN A 156 47.32 -25.51 14.31
C ASN A 156 46.68 -25.71 15.67
N LEU A 157 47.48 -26.14 16.66
CA LEU A 157 47.03 -26.18 18.04
C LEU A 157 46.93 -24.74 18.54
N ALA A 158 45.71 -24.26 18.75
CA ALA A 158 45.44 -22.90 19.20
C ALA A 158 45.33 -22.82 20.73
N LEU A 159 44.84 -23.88 21.37
CA LEU A 159 44.74 -23.95 22.82
C LEU A 159 44.88 -25.40 23.28
N VAL A 160 45.69 -25.61 24.31
CA VAL A 160 45.65 -26.83 25.11
C VAL A 160 45.53 -26.44 26.58
N GLY A 161 44.39 -26.79 27.19
CA GLY A 161 44.10 -26.54 28.59
C GLY A 161 44.08 -27.84 29.39
N PHE A 162 44.81 -27.87 30.50
CA PHE A 162 44.77 -28.95 31.48
C PHE A 162 44.11 -28.45 32.76
N SER A 163 43.19 -29.23 33.32
CA SER A 163 42.63 -28.94 34.64
C SER A 163 42.56 -30.19 35.51
N SER A 164 42.76 -30.02 36.82
CA SER A 164 42.50 -31.04 37.84
C SER A 164 41.94 -30.40 39.11
N ARG A 165 41.26 -31.22 39.92
CA ARG A 165 40.75 -30.82 41.23
C ARG A 165 41.90 -30.48 42.16
N MET A 166 41.87 -29.28 42.73
CA MET A 166 42.84 -28.84 43.75
C MET A 166 42.40 -29.30 45.15
N TYR A 167 43.34 -29.63 46.02
CA TYR A 167 43.11 -29.96 47.43
C TYR A 167 42.31 -28.84 48.11
N ARG A 168 41.09 -29.16 48.52
CA ARG A 168 40.17 -28.30 49.26
C ARG A 168 39.25 -29.18 50.11
N PRO A 169 39.51 -29.32 51.43
CA PRO A 169 38.63 -30.09 52.30
C PRO A 169 37.22 -29.50 52.30
N GLU A 170 36.19 -30.36 52.24
CA GLU A 170 34.79 -29.94 52.10
C GLU A 170 34.13 -29.56 53.44
N VAL A 171 34.84 -28.75 54.22
CA VAL A 171 34.28 -28.16 55.44
C VAL A 171 33.12 -27.23 55.04
N CYS A 172 32.06 -27.24 55.82
CA CYS A 172 30.90 -26.36 55.67
C CYS A 172 30.51 -25.77 57.02
N TYR A 173 29.61 -24.78 57.01
CA TYR A 173 29.11 -24.15 58.24
C TYR A 173 27.58 -24.02 58.25
N VAL A 174 27.03 -23.92 59.46
CA VAL A 174 25.63 -23.57 59.73
C VAL A 174 25.59 -22.45 60.74
N GLU A 175 24.69 -21.48 60.53
CA GLU A 175 24.50 -20.35 61.43
C GLU A 175 23.16 -20.42 62.15
N ASP A 176 23.19 -20.06 63.42
CA ASP A 176 22.03 -19.63 64.19
C ASP A 176 22.20 -18.15 64.56
N LEU A 177 21.11 -17.39 64.44
CA LEU A 177 21.07 -15.97 64.79
C LEU A 177 20.20 -15.76 66.03
N TYR A 178 20.72 -14.96 66.95
CA TYR A 178 19.97 -14.43 68.07
C TYR A 178 20.05 -12.90 68.03
N TYR A 179 19.02 -12.21 68.52
CA TYR A 179 18.98 -10.75 68.55
C TYR A 179 18.58 -10.25 69.93
N LYS A 180 19.06 -9.06 70.29
CA LYS A 180 18.75 -8.35 71.52
C LYS A 180 18.56 -6.87 71.20
N GLU A 181 17.32 -6.40 71.29
CA GLU A 181 16.98 -5.00 71.05
C GLU A 181 17.54 -4.09 72.16
N PRO A 182 17.67 -2.76 71.91
CA PRO A 182 18.26 -1.82 72.88
C PRO A 182 17.64 -1.85 74.28
N ASP A 183 16.33 -2.15 74.38
CA ASP A 183 15.55 -2.14 75.63
C ASP A 183 15.40 -3.54 76.27
N GLU A 184 15.98 -4.58 75.67
CA GLU A 184 15.81 -5.97 76.12
C GLU A 184 17.02 -6.51 76.89
N ILE A 185 16.73 -7.29 77.94
CA ILE A 185 17.76 -7.83 78.85
C ILE A 185 18.38 -9.13 78.30
N GLY A 186 17.66 -9.88 77.45
CA GLY A 186 18.07 -11.21 76.97
C GLY A 186 18.05 -11.35 75.45
N PHE A 187 18.85 -12.28 74.93
CA PHE A 187 18.84 -12.64 73.50
C PHE A 187 17.67 -13.55 73.16
N LYS A 188 16.94 -13.22 72.10
CA LYS A 188 15.91 -14.08 71.49
C LYS A 188 16.48 -14.79 70.28
N ARG A 189 16.08 -16.04 70.04
CA ARG A 189 16.46 -16.78 68.82
C ARG A 189 15.61 -16.30 67.64
N ALA A 190 16.23 -16.03 66.51
CA ALA A 190 15.51 -15.76 65.26
C ALA A 190 14.69 -16.99 64.84
N LYS A 191 13.50 -16.76 64.28
CA LYS A 191 12.59 -17.83 63.88
C LYS A 191 13.16 -18.55 62.67
N ARG A 192 13.11 -19.88 62.65
CA ARG A 192 13.51 -20.69 61.48
C ARG A 192 12.27 -21.22 60.78
N ILE A 193 12.11 -20.88 59.51
CA ILE A 193 10.97 -21.29 58.67
C ILE A 193 11.49 -22.26 57.62
N GLU A 194 10.90 -23.45 57.55
CA GLU A 194 11.23 -24.46 56.54
C GLU A 194 10.37 -24.28 55.28
N ILE A 195 11.02 -24.20 54.11
CA ILE A 195 10.37 -24.27 52.81
C ILE A 195 10.53 -25.69 52.28
N ARG A 196 9.40 -26.37 52.11
CA ARG A 196 9.35 -27.74 51.59
C ARG A 196 8.71 -27.75 50.20
N SER A 197 9.23 -28.61 49.34
CA SER A 197 8.64 -28.89 48.03
C SER A 197 7.22 -29.45 48.18
N LYS A 198 6.46 -29.49 47.06
CA LYS A 198 5.17 -30.23 47.00
C LYS A 198 5.31 -31.72 47.35
N THR A 199 6.51 -32.27 47.29
CA THR A 199 6.85 -33.66 47.65
C THR A 199 7.36 -33.82 49.09
N GLY A 200 7.34 -32.75 49.90
CA GLY A 200 7.71 -32.77 51.32
C GLY A 200 9.22 -32.69 51.61
N LYS A 201 10.06 -32.55 50.59
CA LYS A 201 11.52 -32.41 50.71
C LYS A 201 11.86 -30.98 51.16
N LEU A 202 12.73 -30.83 52.17
CA LEU A 202 13.25 -29.52 52.56
C LEU A 202 14.09 -28.95 51.40
N GLU A 203 13.68 -27.81 50.88
CA GLU A 203 14.38 -27.11 49.79
C GLU A 203 15.26 -25.98 50.33
N LYS A 204 14.77 -25.24 51.32
CA LYS A 204 15.43 -24.05 51.87
C LYS A 204 14.90 -23.70 53.26
N GLU A 205 15.70 -23.01 54.06
CA GLU A 205 15.26 -22.40 55.31
C GLU A 205 15.37 -20.87 55.28
N ILE A 206 14.50 -20.18 56.03
CA ILE A 206 14.58 -18.74 56.25
C ILE A 206 14.78 -18.50 57.75
N ILE A 207 15.85 -17.77 58.10
CA ILE A 207 16.09 -17.22 59.43
C ILE A 207 15.46 -15.83 59.48
N GLU A 208 14.35 -15.69 60.21
CA GLU A 208 13.49 -14.50 60.20
C GLU A 208 13.47 -13.77 61.55
N ALA A 209 13.61 -12.44 61.48
CA ALA A 209 13.30 -11.50 62.55
C ALA A 209 12.79 -10.19 61.92
N LYS A 210 11.50 -9.87 62.11
CA LYS A 210 10.85 -8.73 61.47
C LYS A 210 10.63 -7.58 62.45
N GLY A 211 10.77 -6.36 61.97
CA GLY A 211 10.47 -5.14 62.74
C GLY A 211 11.42 -4.90 63.91
N ILE A 212 12.69 -5.29 63.78
CA ILE A 212 13.67 -5.06 64.85
C ILE A 212 14.15 -3.61 64.84
N LYS A 213 14.46 -3.06 66.02
CA LYS A 213 14.92 -1.68 66.16
C LYS A 213 16.35 -1.49 65.62
N LYS A 214 16.66 -0.26 65.18
CA LYS A 214 18.06 0.16 64.96
C LYS A 214 18.88 -0.03 66.25
N ASP A 215 20.19 -0.26 66.10
CA ASP A 215 21.11 -0.52 67.21
C ASP A 215 20.92 -1.88 67.93
N THR A 216 20.10 -2.78 67.37
CA THR A 216 19.94 -4.15 67.86
C THR A 216 21.27 -4.93 67.81
N ILE A 217 21.58 -5.64 68.90
CA ILE A 217 22.76 -6.51 68.98
C ILE A 217 22.40 -7.88 68.44
N LEU A 218 23.15 -8.35 67.44
CA LEU A 218 23.05 -9.66 66.84
C LEU A 218 24.12 -10.58 67.42
N LYS A 219 23.74 -11.79 67.84
CA LYS A 219 24.65 -12.86 68.29
C LYS A 219 24.62 -13.97 67.26
N PHE A 220 25.75 -14.19 66.59
CA PHE A 220 25.95 -15.26 65.62
C PHE A 220 26.54 -16.47 66.32
N VAL A 221 25.97 -17.64 66.08
CA VAL A 221 26.52 -18.94 66.49
C VAL A 221 26.84 -19.73 65.22
N VAL A 222 28.13 -19.84 64.92
CA VAL A 222 28.64 -20.51 63.72
C VAL A 222 29.13 -21.89 64.09
N LYS A 223 28.46 -22.92 63.58
CA LYS A 223 28.88 -24.31 63.68
C LYS A 223 29.68 -24.68 62.44
N VAL A 224 30.87 -25.23 62.63
CA VAL A 224 31.73 -25.74 61.56
C VAL A 224 31.83 -27.26 61.63
N MET A 225 31.72 -27.91 60.48
CA MET A 225 31.82 -29.37 60.37
C MET A 225 32.34 -29.80 58.99
N ASN A 226 32.88 -31.02 58.90
CA ASN A 226 33.34 -31.58 57.64
C ASN A 226 32.47 -32.78 57.24
N GLU A 227 31.55 -32.56 56.31
CA GLU A 227 30.65 -33.59 55.79
C GLU A 227 31.28 -34.46 54.70
N SER A 228 32.52 -34.17 54.29
CA SER A 228 33.26 -34.99 53.32
C SER A 228 33.35 -36.44 53.78
N LYS A 229 33.31 -37.38 52.85
CA LYS A 229 33.66 -38.79 53.11
C LYS A 229 35.13 -39.09 52.84
N ASN A 230 35.84 -38.15 52.22
CA ASN A 230 37.14 -38.38 51.61
C ASN A 230 38.26 -38.18 52.64
N GLU A 231 38.42 -36.96 53.15
CA GLU A 231 39.58 -36.56 53.95
C GLU A 231 39.25 -35.59 55.09
N ASP A 232 40.08 -35.60 56.12
CA ASP A 232 40.02 -34.66 57.25
C ASP A 232 40.55 -33.28 56.81
N ALA A 233 40.02 -32.21 57.42
CA ALA A 233 40.56 -30.88 57.25
C ALA A 233 41.63 -30.62 58.32
N GLU A 234 42.87 -30.45 57.88
CA GLU A 234 44.02 -30.18 58.76
C GLU A 234 44.27 -28.67 58.84
N ASN A 235 44.83 -28.20 59.97
CA ASN A 235 45.16 -26.79 60.21
C ASN A 235 44.01 -25.83 59.90
N PHE A 236 42.78 -26.18 60.28
CA PHE A 236 41.59 -25.43 59.87
C PHE A 236 41.50 -24.06 60.56
N VAL A 237 41.32 -23.01 59.77
CA VAL A 237 41.19 -21.62 60.23
C VAL A 237 39.96 -20.99 59.60
N LEU A 238 39.00 -20.55 60.41
CA LEU A 238 37.81 -19.84 59.96
C LEU A 238 38.06 -18.33 59.99
N LYS A 239 37.83 -17.64 58.88
CA LYS A 239 37.88 -16.18 58.76
C LYS A 239 36.47 -15.66 58.51
N THR A 240 35.92 -14.94 59.47
CA THR A 240 34.62 -14.25 59.34
C THR A 240 34.86 -12.81 58.91
N ILE A 241 34.20 -12.39 57.86
CA ILE A 241 34.23 -11.03 57.32
C ILE A 241 32.90 -10.38 57.69
N ILE A 242 32.95 -9.44 58.62
CA ILE A 242 31.77 -8.71 59.08
C ILE A 242 31.34 -7.72 58.01
N ASN A 243 30.06 -7.77 57.64
CA ASN A 243 29.50 -6.88 56.63
C ASN A 243 29.52 -5.42 57.13
N PRO A 244 29.86 -4.41 56.29
CA PRO A 244 29.88 -3.00 56.71
C PRO A 244 28.56 -2.46 57.28
N SER A 245 27.44 -3.12 56.99
CA SER A 245 26.14 -2.80 57.58
C SER A 245 26.03 -3.12 59.09
N GLN A 246 27.02 -3.85 59.62
CA GLN A 246 27.12 -4.28 61.01
C GLN A 246 28.49 -3.94 61.59
N LYS A 247 28.56 -3.71 62.90
CA LYS A 247 29.81 -3.46 63.63
C LYS A 247 30.10 -4.57 64.62
N TYR A 248 31.31 -5.14 64.60
CA TYR A 248 31.71 -6.15 65.60
C TYR A 248 31.72 -5.56 67.01
N GLU A 249 31.16 -6.30 67.98
CA GLU A 249 31.22 -5.98 69.40
C GLU A 249 32.55 -6.50 69.99
N PRO A 250 33.46 -5.62 70.45
CA PRO A 250 34.76 -6.04 70.97
C PRO A 250 34.64 -6.99 72.16
N ASN A 251 35.59 -7.93 72.27
CA ASN A 251 35.64 -8.96 73.32
C ASN A 251 34.31 -9.74 73.47
N SER A 252 33.60 -9.99 72.37
CA SER A 252 32.33 -10.75 72.40
C SER A 252 32.49 -12.22 71.99
N THR A 253 33.71 -12.64 71.66
CA THR A 253 33.97 -13.96 71.08
C THR A 253 33.95 -15.07 72.13
N THR A 254 33.33 -16.20 71.80
CA THR A 254 33.43 -17.44 72.57
C THR A 254 33.62 -18.61 71.61
N ILE A 255 34.52 -19.53 71.94
CA ILE A 255 34.94 -20.62 71.05
C ILE A 255 34.79 -21.96 71.75
N VAL A 256 34.27 -22.94 71.02
CA VAL A 256 34.38 -24.36 71.33
C VAL A 256 35.28 -24.96 70.24
N GLN A 257 36.55 -25.16 70.59
CA GLN A 257 37.57 -25.54 69.61
C GLN A 257 37.28 -26.90 68.93
N THR A 258 36.74 -27.87 69.67
CA THR A 258 36.28 -29.15 69.15
C THR A 258 35.29 -29.78 70.14
N THR A 259 34.29 -30.48 69.63
CA THR A 259 33.33 -31.26 70.42
C THR A 259 32.70 -32.36 69.54
N THR A 260 32.12 -33.38 70.17
CA THR A 260 31.25 -34.37 69.50
C THR A 260 29.77 -34.00 69.59
N THR A 261 29.43 -32.90 70.27
CA THR A 261 28.03 -32.46 70.44
C THR A 261 27.56 -31.66 69.23
N SER A 262 26.52 -32.14 68.56
CA SER A 262 26.02 -31.57 67.29
C SER A 262 25.13 -30.34 67.44
N ASN A 263 24.60 -30.08 68.63
CA ASN A 263 23.75 -28.92 68.92
C ASN A 263 24.46 -27.97 69.88
N TYR A 264 24.32 -26.68 69.62
CA TYR A 264 24.89 -25.65 70.49
C TYR A 264 24.09 -25.49 71.79
N SER A 265 24.79 -25.26 72.90
CA SER A 265 24.21 -24.77 74.15
C SER A 265 25.20 -23.86 74.88
N ASP A 266 24.73 -22.79 75.52
CA ASP A 266 25.57 -21.81 76.24
C ASP A 266 26.33 -22.40 77.46
N GLY A 267 26.10 -23.67 77.82
CA GLY A 267 26.78 -24.38 78.90
C GLY A 267 27.56 -25.62 78.45
N MET A 268 27.83 -25.77 77.15
CA MET A 268 28.48 -26.98 76.65
C MET A 268 29.95 -27.09 77.09
N PRO A 269 30.45 -28.31 77.41
CA PRO A 269 31.83 -28.50 77.83
C PRO A 269 32.84 -28.02 76.77
N GLY A 270 33.93 -27.38 77.22
CA GLY A 270 35.01 -26.90 76.35
C GLY A 270 34.77 -25.51 75.75
N GLN A 271 33.71 -24.81 76.16
CA GLN A 271 33.45 -23.43 75.80
C GLN A 271 34.43 -22.49 76.53
N LYS A 272 35.13 -21.65 75.76
CA LYS A 272 36.12 -20.71 76.29
C LYS A 272 35.86 -19.32 75.73
N HIS A 273 35.79 -18.35 76.62
CA HIS A 273 35.78 -16.94 76.24
C HIS A 273 37.22 -16.50 75.92
N ASP A 274 37.43 -16.01 74.71
CA ASP A 274 38.70 -15.43 74.27
C ASP A 274 38.50 -13.92 74.09
N ALA A 275 39.31 -13.11 74.77
CA ALA A 275 39.41 -11.68 74.52
C ALA A 275 40.00 -11.43 73.11
N ASP A 276 39.79 -10.23 72.56
CA ASP A 276 40.27 -9.92 71.21
C ASP A 276 41.79 -10.07 71.11
N ASN A 277 42.24 -10.73 70.05
CA ASN A 277 43.62 -11.10 69.77
C ASN A 277 44.28 -12.07 70.77
N VAL A 278 43.50 -12.70 71.65
CA VAL A 278 43.97 -13.68 72.64
C VAL A 278 43.52 -15.08 72.24
N GLY A 279 44.31 -16.09 72.64
CA GLY A 279 43.93 -17.49 72.46
C GLY A 279 43.77 -17.84 70.98
N LEU A 280 42.62 -18.41 70.63
CA LEU A 280 42.29 -18.92 69.31
C LEU A 280 41.68 -17.88 68.37
N GLN A 281 41.58 -16.61 68.77
CA GLN A 281 41.00 -15.53 67.96
C GLN A 281 42.06 -14.49 67.56
N ARG A 282 41.94 -13.95 66.34
CA ARG A 282 42.63 -12.72 65.91
C ARG A 282 41.66 -11.77 65.21
N LEU A 283 41.71 -10.49 65.53
CA LEU A 283 40.92 -9.42 64.93
C LEU A 283 41.83 -8.54 64.07
N SER A 284 41.44 -8.29 62.81
CA SER A 284 42.12 -7.36 61.91
C SER A 284 41.09 -6.64 61.04
N GLY A 285 40.88 -5.35 61.29
CA GLY A 285 39.80 -4.57 60.66
C GLY A 285 38.44 -5.21 60.92
N ASN A 286 37.67 -5.47 59.85
CA ASN A 286 36.36 -6.15 59.92
C ASN A 286 36.46 -7.68 59.85
N ASN A 287 37.66 -8.26 59.98
CA ASN A 287 37.88 -9.70 59.86
C ASN A 287 38.21 -10.33 61.22
N LEU A 288 37.44 -11.35 61.60
CA LEU A 288 37.70 -12.22 62.75
C LEU A 288 38.28 -13.54 62.26
N THR A 289 39.46 -13.91 62.73
CA THR A 289 40.12 -15.18 62.41
C THR A 289 40.08 -16.09 63.62
N PHE A 290 39.64 -17.33 63.43
CA PHE A 290 39.48 -18.34 64.47
C PHE A 290 40.26 -19.61 64.12
N PHE A 291 41.12 -20.05 65.03
CA PHE A 291 41.88 -21.31 64.90
C PHE A 291 41.06 -22.44 65.54
N LEU A 292 40.49 -23.33 64.73
CA LEU A 292 39.48 -24.29 65.17
C LEU A 292 39.89 -25.74 64.88
N GLY A 293 39.31 -26.68 65.61
CA GLY A 293 39.52 -28.12 65.45
C GLY A 293 40.33 -28.78 66.57
N GLN A 294 40.40 -30.11 66.53
CA GLN A 294 41.12 -30.89 67.52
C GLN A 294 42.62 -30.55 67.47
N GLY A 295 43.19 -30.12 68.61
CA GLY A 295 44.60 -29.74 68.71
C GLY A 295 44.95 -28.33 68.23
N ALA A 296 43.95 -27.46 68.02
CA ALA A 296 44.18 -26.05 67.69
C ALA A 296 44.92 -25.30 68.81
N ILE A 297 45.79 -24.37 68.42
CA ILE A 297 46.54 -23.48 69.32
C ILE A 297 46.50 -22.05 68.79
N SER A 298 47.09 -21.10 69.51
CA SER A 298 46.87 -19.65 69.31
C SER A 298 47.22 -19.06 67.94
N ASN A 299 47.94 -19.79 67.10
CA ASN A 299 48.36 -19.35 65.76
C ASN A 299 48.27 -20.48 64.71
N ARG A 300 47.67 -21.62 65.07
CA ARG A 300 47.61 -22.80 64.20
C ARG A 300 46.29 -23.52 64.41
N GLY A 301 45.57 -23.75 63.32
CA GLY A 301 44.32 -24.50 63.32
C GLY A 301 44.53 -25.97 63.71
N GLY A 302 43.43 -26.63 64.07
CA GLY A 302 43.39 -28.05 64.42
C GLY A 302 42.77 -28.89 63.31
N MET A 303 42.36 -30.11 63.67
CA MET A 303 41.73 -31.05 62.75
C MET A 303 40.19 -31.03 62.85
N ILE A 304 39.51 -30.91 61.71
CA ILE A 304 38.06 -31.15 61.55
C ILE A 304 37.87 -32.46 60.79
N LYS A 305 37.40 -33.48 61.51
CA LYS A 305 37.24 -34.85 61.04
C LYS A 305 36.11 -34.96 60.02
N LYS A 306 36.37 -35.75 58.98
CA LYS A 306 35.41 -36.14 57.96
C LYS A 306 34.21 -36.90 58.55
N ASN A 307 33.17 -37.09 57.75
CA ASN A 307 31.89 -37.71 58.15
C ASN A 307 31.21 -37.02 59.35
N GLY A 308 31.49 -35.73 59.59
CA GLY A 308 30.99 -35.01 60.75
C GLY A 308 31.50 -35.57 62.08
N GLY A 309 32.71 -36.15 62.11
CA GLY A 309 33.26 -36.83 63.29
C GLY A 309 33.58 -35.91 64.48
N ASN A 310 33.68 -34.60 64.26
CA ASN A 310 33.69 -33.57 65.30
C ASN A 310 33.14 -32.23 64.75
N TYR A 311 32.85 -31.31 65.67
CA TYR A 311 32.31 -29.99 65.40
C TYR A 311 33.13 -28.93 66.12
N ALA A 312 33.19 -27.72 65.55
CA ALA A 312 33.69 -26.53 66.24
C ALA A 312 32.61 -25.45 66.24
N TYR A 313 32.54 -24.64 67.29
CA TYR A 313 31.60 -23.53 67.39
C TYR A 313 32.34 -22.23 67.64
N VAL A 314 31.90 -21.18 66.96
CA VAL A 314 32.32 -19.81 67.22
C VAL A 314 31.09 -18.96 67.45
N ILE A 315 31.13 -18.17 68.50
CA ILE A 315 30.08 -17.25 68.88
C ILE A 315 30.68 -15.86 68.92
N TYR A 316 30.06 -14.91 68.24
CA TYR A 316 30.46 -13.51 68.26
C TYR A 316 29.23 -12.61 68.15
N LYS A 317 29.37 -11.35 68.56
CA LYS A 317 28.28 -10.37 68.53
C LYS A 317 28.60 -9.23 67.57
N THR A 318 27.59 -8.71 66.91
CA THR A 318 27.64 -7.49 66.12
C THR A 318 26.49 -6.56 66.49
N LYS A 319 26.62 -5.29 66.15
CA LYS A 319 25.58 -4.27 66.29
C LYS A 319 25.08 -3.88 64.89
N LEU A 320 23.77 -3.90 64.70
CA LEU A 320 23.12 -3.54 63.43
C LEU A 320 22.97 -2.02 63.33
N GLU A 321 23.63 -1.38 62.35
CA GLU A 321 23.63 0.09 62.20
C GLU A 321 22.57 0.59 61.20
N ASN A 322 22.47 -0.07 60.04
CA ASN A 322 21.50 0.24 58.99
C ASN A 322 20.72 -1.05 58.66
N ASP A 323 20.80 -1.53 57.42
CA ASP A 323 20.18 -2.75 56.90
C ASP A 323 20.92 -4.02 57.34
N PHE A 324 20.25 -5.18 57.34
CA PHE A 324 20.95 -6.45 57.56
C PHE A 324 21.51 -6.98 56.24
N LYS A 325 22.82 -7.20 56.18
CA LYS A 325 23.46 -8.02 55.14
C LYS A 325 24.29 -9.12 55.77
N GLU A 326 24.29 -10.30 55.14
CA GLU A 326 24.98 -11.48 55.65
C GLU A 326 26.48 -11.24 55.81
N ASN A 327 27.06 -11.83 56.86
CA ASN A 327 28.51 -11.95 57.02
C ASN A 327 29.01 -13.06 56.09
N SER A 328 30.26 -12.95 55.64
CA SER A 328 30.85 -13.97 54.78
C SER A 328 31.97 -14.72 55.48
N TYR A 329 32.14 -15.99 55.12
CA TYR A 329 33.10 -16.88 55.78
C TYR A 329 34.09 -17.42 54.78
N LYS A 330 35.37 -17.29 55.11
CA LYS A 330 36.48 -17.91 54.42
C LYS A 330 37.15 -18.92 55.33
N THR A 331 37.88 -19.84 54.72
CA THR A 331 38.83 -20.70 55.41
C THR A 331 40.19 -20.58 54.75
N THR A 332 41.25 -20.63 55.55
CA THR A 332 42.60 -20.84 55.02
C THR A 332 42.81 -22.33 54.82
N ILE A 333 43.13 -22.73 53.60
CA ILE A 333 43.53 -24.10 53.29
C ILE A 333 45.04 -24.19 53.37
N THR A 334 45.53 -25.15 54.15
CA THR A 334 46.95 -25.47 54.25
C THR A 334 47.09 -26.98 54.24
N SER A 335 48.00 -27.50 53.42
CA SER A 335 48.38 -28.91 53.48
C SER A 335 49.56 -29.06 54.44
N THR A 336 49.51 -30.02 55.35
CA THR A 336 50.69 -30.41 56.15
C THR A 336 51.55 -31.47 55.46
N ASN A 337 51.12 -31.97 54.29
CA ASN A 337 51.85 -32.96 53.52
C ASN A 337 52.95 -32.29 52.67
N PRO A 338 54.24 -32.57 52.90
CA PRO A 338 55.35 -32.00 52.12
C PRO A 338 55.35 -32.41 50.64
N ALA A 339 54.58 -33.44 50.24
CA ALA A 339 54.39 -33.83 48.84
C ALA A 339 53.41 -32.92 48.08
N ILE A 340 52.60 -32.13 48.78
CA ILE A 340 51.65 -31.18 48.19
C ILE A 340 52.27 -29.79 48.36
N ASN A 341 52.99 -29.32 47.34
CA ASN A 341 53.63 -28.00 47.31
C ASN A 341 52.59 -26.92 47.00
N LEU A 342 51.66 -26.70 47.94
CA LEU A 342 50.56 -25.75 47.83
C LEU A 342 50.73 -24.66 48.89
N ASP A 343 50.97 -23.43 48.43
CA ASP A 343 50.97 -22.26 49.30
C ASP A 343 49.61 -22.11 50.00
N PRO A 344 49.58 -21.69 51.28
CA PRO A 344 48.32 -21.44 51.97
C PRO A 344 47.46 -20.43 51.21
N TYR A 345 46.20 -20.77 50.96
CA TYR A 345 45.29 -19.91 50.24
C TYR A 345 43.94 -19.81 50.95
N ASP A 346 43.31 -18.64 50.86
CA ASP A 346 41.96 -18.44 51.40
C ASP A 346 40.90 -18.81 50.36
N THR A 347 39.84 -19.49 50.80
CA THR A 347 38.67 -19.76 49.97
C THR A 347 37.40 -19.60 50.79
N TYR A 348 36.29 -19.22 50.14
CA TYR A 348 35.00 -19.15 50.84
C TYR A 348 34.55 -20.54 51.30
N ILE A 349 34.02 -20.64 52.51
CA ILE A 349 33.41 -21.89 52.99
C ILE A 349 31.94 -21.88 52.59
N LYS A 350 31.36 -23.06 52.25
CA LYS A 350 29.95 -23.18 51.86
C LYS A 350 29.06 -23.41 53.08
N LYS A 351 27.80 -22.97 53.00
CA LYS A 351 26.75 -23.39 53.95
C LYS A 351 26.55 -24.91 53.81
N CYS A 352 26.35 -25.64 54.91
CA CYS A 352 26.05 -27.09 54.82
C CYS A 352 24.67 -27.36 54.20
N GLN A 353 23.75 -26.42 54.37
CA GLN A 353 22.41 -26.44 53.78
C GLN A 353 22.01 -25.04 53.31
N PRO A 354 21.14 -24.91 52.29
CA PRO A 354 20.70 -23.60 51.79
C PRO A 354 19.74 -22.92 52.79
N TYR A 355 20.15 -21.75 53.29
CA TYR A 355 19.31 -20.86 54.09
C TYR A 355 19.58 -19.40 53.76
N ASP A 356 18.54 -18.58 53.91
CA ASP A 356 18.58 -17.12 53.75
C ASP A 356 18.17 -16.42 55.05
N PHE A 357 18.54 -15.16 55.17
CA PHE A 357 18.08 -14.29 56.24
C PHE A 357 16.96 -13.34 55.75
N ASN A 358 15.92 -13.18 56.55
CA ASN A 358 14.87 -12.17 56.35
C ASN A 358 14.78 -11.31 57.61
N ILE A 359 15.61 -10.27 57.67
CA ILE A 359 15.74 -9.39 58.83
C ILE A 359 15.34 -7.97 58.39
N THR A 360 14.24 -7.44 58.93
CA THR A 360 13.71 -6.11 58.57
C THR A 360 13.65 -5.17 59.77
N LEU A 361 13.87 -3.88 59.52
CA LEU A 361 13.81 -2.82 60.54
C LEU A 361 12.38 -2.29 60.71
N GLU A 362 12.09 -1.73 61.88
CA GLU A 362 10.86 -0.98 62.13
C GLU A 362 10.81 0.33 61.30
N GLY A 363 9.75 0.53 60.51
CA GLY A 363 9.49 1.78 59.77
C GLY A 363 9.86 1.82 58.28
N GLU A 364 10.24 0.70 57.66
CA GLU A 364 10.51 0.65 56.22
C GLU A 364 9.22 0.48 55.40
N ASP A 365 8.83 1.52 54.67
CA ASP A 365 7.68 1.50 53.76
C ASP A 365 8.02 0.68 52.49
N GLU A 366 7.21 -0.33 52.16
CA GLU A 366 7.41 -1.12 50.94
C GLU A 366 7.20 -0.24 49.68
N PRO A 367 7.98 -0.43 48.60
CA PRO A 367 7.92 0.42 47.42
C PRO A 367 6.59 0.32 46.67
N ASN A 368 6.13 1.45 46.15
CA ASN A 368 4.92 1.57 45.35
C ASN A 368 5.28 1.63 43.86
N ASP A 369 4.42 1.06 43.02
CA ASP A 369 4.50 1.11 41.55
C ASP A 369 3.11 1.44 40.99
N PHE A 370 2.92 2.71 40.60
CA PHE A 370 1.65 3.21 40.09
C PHE A 370 1.63 3.14 38.56
N VAL A 371 0.64 2.44 38.02
CA VAL A 371 0.52 2.17 36.58
C VAL A 371 -0.87 2.59 36.08
N PRO A 372 -0.97 3.27 34.93
CA PRO A 372 -2.23 3.69 34.32
C PRO A 372 -2.82 2.58 33.44
N SER A 373 -4.15 2.48 33.36
CA SER A 373 -4.83 1.51 32.49
C SER A 373 -6.23 2.01 32.10
N SER A 374 -6.69 1.74 30.87
CA SER A 374 -8.04 2.16 30.43
C SER A 374 -9.18 1.34 31.04
N LYS A 375 -8.86 0.21 31.67
CA LYS A 375 -9.81 -0.65 32.38
C LYS A 375 -9.25 -1.07 33.74
N PRO A 376 -10.12 -1.44 34.69
CA PRO A 376 -9.67 -1.94 35.97
C PRO A 376 -8.92 -3.25 35.79
N ASP A 377 -7.83 -3.44 36.54
CA ASP A 377 -7.13 -4.73 36.59
C ASP A 377 -7.95 -5.72 37.45
N ASP A 378 -8.36 -6.81 36.81
CA ASP A 378 -9.12 -7.92 37.41
C ASP A 378 -8.22 -8.97 38.08
N GLY A 379 -6.91 -8.73 38.10
CA GLY A 379 -5.90 -9.62 38.68
C GLY A 379 -5.37 -10.67 37.71
N THR A 380 -5.86 -10.70 36.47
CA THR A 380 -5.25 -11.51 35.41
C THR A 380 -4.02 -10.81 34.81
N GLY A 381 -3.87 -9.50 35.03
CA GLY A 381 -2.82 -8.67 34.43
C GLY A 381 -3.07 -8.32 32.96
N ALA A 382 -4.22 -8.69 32.38
CA ALA A 382 -4.52 -8.46 30.96
C ALA A 382 -4.63 -6.97 30.58
N PHE A 383 -4.96 -6.11 31.55
CA PHE A 383 -5.02 -4.65 31.38
C PHE A 383 -3.91 -3.90 32.09
N LYS A 384 -2.97 -4.60 32.75
CA LYS A 384 -1.86 -3.94 33.43
C LYS A 384 -1.05 -3.15 32.41
N ASN A 385 -0.94 -1.83 32.62
CA ASN A 385 -0.22 -0.92 31.74
C ASN A 385 -0.74 -0.96 30.29
N ARG A 386 -2.07 -0.97 30.11
CA ARG A 386 -2.70 -1.02 28.79
C ARG A 386 -3.66 0.15 28.59
N LEU A 387 -3.36 1.00 27.62
CA LEU A 387 -4.11 2.20 27.27
C LEU A 387 -4.72 2.05 25.89
N LEU A 388 -6.03 2.29 25.76
CA LEU A 388 -6.74 2.15 24.50
C LEU A 388 -6.69 3.45 23.68
N THR A 389 -6.77 3.35 22.35
CA THR A 389 -6.91 4.52 21.47
C THR A 389 -8.12 5.36 21.85
N GLN A 390 -7.97 6.68 21.87
CA GLN A 390 -9.03 7.64 22.21
C GLN A 390 -9.41 8.52 21.01
N ILE A 391 -10.53 9.22 21.12
CA ILE A 391 -11.06 10.11 20.08
C ILE A 391 -11.00 11.56 20.57
N VAL A 392 -10.55 12.47 19.71
CA VAL A 392 -10.49 13.90 20.00
C VAL A 392 -11.83 14.42 20.57
N SER A 393 -11.73 15.16 21.67
CA SER A 393 -12.85 15.78 22.41
C SER A 393 -13.89 14.81 22.97
N LYS A 394 -13.71 13.48 22.85
CA LYS A 394 -14.53 12.49 23.53
C LYS A 394 -13.91 12.20 24.90
N PRO A 395 -14.63 12.41 26.02
CA PRO A 395 -14.11 12.10 27.35
C PRO A 395 -13.82 10.60 27.51
N PHE A 396 -12.79 10.27 28.28
CA PHE A 396 -12.42 8.90 28.63
C PHE A 396 -11.92 8.80 30.08
N ASP A 397 -11.95 7.58 30.60
CA ASP A 397 -11.59 7.27 31.98
C ASP A 397 -10.28 6.48 32.04
N ILE A 398 -9.50 6.67 33.10
CA ILE A 398 -8.24 5.97 33.36
C ILE A 398 -8.17 5.51 34.81
N TYR A 399 -7.76 4.27 35.02
CA TYR A 399 -7.47 3.71 36.34
C TYR A 399 -5.99 3.88 36.65
N ILE A 400 -5.68 4.31 37.87
CA ILE A 400 -4.32 4.36 38.42
C ILE A 400 -4.23 3.32 39.51
N THR A 401 -3.44 2.27 39.27
CA THR A 401 -3.37 1.07 40.11
C THR A 401 -1.98 0.94 40.72
N ASN A 402 -1.92 0.68 42.02
CA ASN A 402 -0.66 0.43 42.74
C ASN A 402 -0.34 -1.06 42.80
N TYR A 403 0.91 -1.39 42.51
CA TYR A 403 1.46 -2.75 42.57
C TYR A 403 2.60 -2.85 43.59
N GLY A 404 2.79 -4.03 44.17
CA GLY A 404 3.97 -4.38 44.95
C GLY A 404 5.11 -4.94 44.10
N GLU A 405 6.26 -5.20 44.74
CA GLU A 405 7.42 -5.82 44.06
C GLU A 405 7.11 -7.22 43.51
N ASP A 406 6.15 -7.93 44.10
CA ASP A 406 5.67 -9.22 43.61
C ASP A 406 4.78 -9.10 42.35
N GLY A 407 4.58 -7.87 41.85
CA GLY A 407 3.80 -7.55 40.67
C GLY A 407 2.29 -7.58 40.88
N LYS A 408 1.81 -7.78 42.12
CA LYS A 408 0.38 -7.86 42.44
C LYS A 408 -0.17 -6.54 42.93
N LYS A 409 -1.45 -6.32 42.61
CA LYS A 409 -2.24 -5.16 43.05
C LYS A 409 -2.36 -5.15 44.57
N ARG A 410 -2.00 -4.03 45.20
CA ARG A 410 -2.08 -3.84 46.66
C ARG A 410 -2.25 -2.37 47.03
N ALA A 411 -2.88 -2.10 48.18
CA ALA A 411 -2.92 -0.75 48.72
C ALA A 411 -1.50 -0.29 49.11
N PRO A 412 -1.16 1.01 49.01
CA PRO A 412 0.08 1.54 49.55
C PRO A 412 0.27 1.21 51.04
N HIS A 413 1.51 1.03 51.48
CA HIS A 413 1.80 0.70 52.89
C HIS A 413 1.49 1.87 53.85
N SER A 414 1.66 3.11 53.39
CA SER A 414 1.36 4.33 54.13
C SER A 414 0.78 5.41 53.20
N PRO A 415 0.13 6.46 53.75
CA PRO A 415 -0.47 7.50 52.94
C PRO A 415 0.52 8.15 51.96
N VAL A 416 0.11 8.29 50.70
CA VAL A 416 0.99 8.76 49.63
C VAL A 416 0.24 9.66 48.64
N ASP A 417 0.88 10.77 48.30
CA ASP A 417 0.46 11.68 47.25
C ASP A 417 1.09 11.27 45.92
N VAL A 418 0.26 11.07 44.92
CA VAL A 418 0.64 10.67 43.56
C VAL A 418 0.19 11.74 42.59
N LYS A 419 1.13 12.32 41.84
CA LYS A 419 0.84 13.27 40.76
C LYS A 419 0.82 12.52 39.44
N VAL A 420 -0.29 12.63 38.71
CA VAL A 420 -0.50 12.02 37.39
C VAL A 420 -0.63 13.12 36.35
N GLU A 421 0.18 13.05 35.31
CA GLU A 421 0.19 14.00 34.21
C GLU A 421 0.02 13.26 32.88
N LEU A 422 -0.73 13.85 31.94
CA LEU A 422 -0.78 13.40 30.55
C LEU A 422 0.16 14.28 29.72
N VAL A 423 1.13 13.67 29.04
CA VAL A 423 2.21 14.39 28.35
C VAL A 423 2.45 13.83 26.95
N THR A 424 3.06 14.64 26.08
CA THR A 424 3.45 14.23 24.72
C THR A 424 4.78 13.48 24.68
N SER A 425 5.62 13.65 25.70
CA SER A 425 6.87 12.92 25.92
C SER A 425 7.29 13.01 27.39
N CYS A 426 8.17 12.12 27.86
CA CYS A 426 8.57 12.07 29.27
C CYS A 426 9.32 13.32 29.74
N ASP A 427 10.06 13.95 28.83
CA ASP A 427 10.79 15.21 29.07
C ASP A 427 9.95 16.47 28.80
N ALA A 428 8.66 16.32 28.45
CA ALA A 428 7.81 17.47 28.17
C ALA A 428 7.68 18.38 29.40
N THR A 429 7.90 19.68 29.20
CA THR A 429 7.80 20.71 30.25
C THR A 429 6.36 21.12 30.54
N SER A 430 5.43 20.81 29.64
CA SER A 430 4.00 21.06 29.80
C SER A 430 3.21 19.75 29.78
N ASN A 431 2.06 19.74 30.45
CA ASN A 431 1.11 18.62 30.45
C ASN A 431 -0.23 19.05 29.84
N LEU A 432 -0.96 18.08 29.31
CA LEU A 432 -2.31 18.26 28.74
C LEU A 432 -3.40 18.07 29.81
N TYR A 433 -3.07 17.34 30.87
CA TYR A 433 -3.91 17.06 32.01
C TYR A 433 -3.02 16.81 33.22
N GLU A 434 -3.47 17.24 34.40
CA GLU A 434 -2.81 17.00 35.68
C GLU A 434 -3.84 16.68 36.76
N LYS A 435 -3.54 15.67 37.56
CA LYS A 435 -4.31 15.35 38.76
C LYS A 435 -3.40 14.88 39.89
N ASN A 436 -3.61 15.46 41.07
CA ASN A 436 -3.04 14.95 42.31
C ASN A 436 -4.03 13.99 42.96
N ILE A 437 -3.54 12.81 43.32
CA ILE A 437 -4.27 11.71 43.92
C ILE A 437 -3.70 11.50 45.31
N ASN A 438 -4.56 11.46 46.32
CA ASN A 438 -4.17 11.20 47.70
C ASN A 438 -4.70 9.82 48.13
N PHE A 439 -3.80 8.86 48.32
CA PHE A 439 -4.13 7.58 48.95
C PHE A 439 -4.07 7.78 50.47
N ASN A 440 -5.22 8.04 51.10
CA ASN A 440 -5.30 8.31 52.54
C ASN A 440 -5.34 7.04 53.40
N GLN A 441 -5.30 7.23 54.72
CA GLN A 441 -5.30 6.15 55.70
C GLN A 441 -6.56 5.25 55.62
N ASP A 442 -7.73 5.83 55.34
CA ASP A 442 -8.99 5.07 55.22
C ASP A 442 -8.97 4.17 53.98
N MET A 443 -8.43 4.67 52.87
CA MET A 443 -8.29 3.89 51.63
C MET A 443 -7.34 2.70 51.83
N ILE A 444 -6.24 2.91 52.55
CA ILE A 444 -5.28 1.85 52.89
C ILE A 444 -5.95 0.81 53.80
N THR A 445 -6.66 1.24 54.83
CA THR A 445 -7.36 0.36 55.77
C THR A 445 -8.44 -0.48 55.07
N ASN A 446 -9.11 0.10 54.08
CA ASN A 446 -10.08 -0.57 53.22
C ASN A 446 -9.46 -1.32 52.03
N LYS A 447 -8.12 -1.44 51.98
CA LYS A 447 -7.35 -2.16 50.94
C LYS A 447 -7.61 -1.65 49.52
N ILE A 448 -7.86 -0.35 49.38
CA ILE A 448 -8.04 0.29 48.07
C ILE A 448 -6.67 0.48 47.42
N SER A 449 -6.52 -0.12 46.25
CA SER A 449 -5.28 -0.20 45.48
C SER A 449 -5.38 0.52 44.13
N GLU A 450 -6.55 1.06 43.80
CA GLU A 450 -6.85 1.62 42.49
C GLU A 450 -7.79 2.81 42.61
N ILE A 451 -7.56 3.82 41.78
CA ILE A 451 -8.38 5.04 41.71
C ILE A 451 -8.75 5.31 40.27
N LEU A 452 -10.02 5.61 40.04
CA LEU A 452 -10.55 5.98 38.74
C LEU A 452 -10.50 7.50 38.54
N LEU A 453 -9.81 7.93 37.49
CA LEU A 453 -9.83 9.29 36.97
C LEU A 453 -10.87 9.35 35.86
N LYS A 454 -11.91 10.18 36.04
CA LYS A 454 -13.03 10.28 35.10
C LYS A 454 -12.94 11.49 34.19
N ASP A 455 -13.58 11.37 33.04
CA ASP A 455 -13.88 12.49 32.13
C ASP A 455 -12.63 13.25 31.63
N ILE A 456 -11.52 12.54 31.42
CA ILE A 456 -10.31 13.12 30.83
C ILE A 456 -10.63 13.47 29.38
N LYS A 457 -10.34 14.72 28.98
CA LYS A 457 -10.65 15.23 27.65
C LYS A 457 -9.41 15.81 26.98
N VAL A 458 -9.13 15.38 25.75
CA VAL A 458 -8.04 15.89 24.92
C VAL A 458 -8.63 16.48 23.65
N ASP A 459 -8.48 17.79 23.44
CA ASP A 459 -9.13 18.54 22.35
C ASP A 459 -8.32 18.60 21.05
N LYS A 460 -7.14 17.99 21.02
CA LYS A 460 -6.27 17.86 19.83
C LYS A 460 -5.95 16.40 19.55
N ALA A 461 -5.63 16.09 18.31
CA ALA A 461 -5.12 14.77 17.93
C ALA A 461 -3.63 14.65 18.26
N TYR A 462 -3.23 13.45 18.68
CA TYR A 462 -1.85 13.08 18.98
C TYR A 462 -1.63 11.63 18.55
N SER A 463 -0.56 11.35 17.81
CA SER A 463 -0.21 9.98 17.39
C SER A 463 0.32 9.13 18.54
N ALA A 464 0.82 9.75 19.61
CA ALA A 464 1.20 9.11 20.85
C ALA A 464 1.12 10.10 22.02
N LEU A 465 0.47 9.70 23.10
CA LEU A 465 0.49 10.33 24.43
C LEU A 465 0.90 9.32 25.48
N LYS A 466 1.50 9.80 26.57
CA LYS A 466 1.93 8.99 27.70
C LYS A 466 1.46 9.61 29.02
N PHE A 467 1.27 8.77 30.02
CA PHE A 467 1.15 9.26 31.39
C PHE A 467 2.53 9.35 32.05
N ARG A 468 2.77 10.45 32.76
CA ARG A 468 3.90 10.63 33.66
C ARG A 468 3.38 10.65 35.08
N ILE A 469 3.81 9.68 35.89
CA ILE A 469 3.34 9.50 37.27
C ILE A 469 4.52 9.75 38.20
N SER A 470 4.33 10.58 39.21
CA SER A 470 5.36 10.86 40.21
C SER A 470 4.83 10.79 41.64
N HIS A 471 5.65 10.28 42.55
CA HIS A 471 5.32 10.16 43.97
C HIS A 471 6.59 10.24 44.85
N PRO A 472 6.48 10.55 46.14
CA PRO A 472 7.60 10.49 47.07
C PRO A 472 8.30 9.13 47.07
N ASN A 473 9.62 9.13 47.19
CA ASN A 473 10.39 7.90 47.31
C ASN A 473 10.41 7.40 48.77
N PRO A 474 9.84 6.23 49.08
CA PRO A 474 9.81 5.71 50.45
C PRO A 474 11.21 5.49 51.04
N LYS A 475 12.19 5.14 50.19
CA LYS A 475 13.59 4.92 50.60
C LYS A 475 14.26 6.20 51.11
N LYS A 476 13.75 7.39 50.78
CA LYS A 476 14.33 8.66 51.25
C LYS A 476 14.32 8.79 52.79
N LYS A 477 13.39 8.13 53.47
CA LYS A 477 13.28 8.13 54.94
C LYS A 477 14.44 7.40 55.61
N THR A 478 14.97 6.36 54.96
CA THR A 478 16.01 5.47 55.50
C THR A 478 17.38 5.66 54.82
N ASP A 479 17.40 6.17 53.58
CA ASP A 479 18.59 6.50 52.79
C ASP A 479 18.54 7.96 52.29
N PRO A 480 19.30 8.88 52.91
CA PRO A 480 19.36 10.28 52.50
C PRO A 480 19.87 10.52 51.07
N THR A 481 20.54 9.55 50.45
CA THR A 481 21.08 9.67 49.09
C THR A 481 20.08 9.31 47.98
N ALA A 482 18.95 8.69 48.34
CA ALA A 482 17.88 8.38 47.39
C ALA A 482 17.26 9.66 46.77
N PRO A 483 16.74 9.60 45.53
CA PRO A 483 16.02 10.74 44.93
C PRO A 483 14.73 11.03 45.72
N GLU A 484 14.33 12.31 45.80
CA GLU A 484 13.14 12.73 46.56
C GLU A 484 11.83 12.10 46.03
N LYS A 485 11.74 11.95 44.71
CA LYS A 485 10.57 11.40 44.01
C LYS A 485 10.99 10.29 43.06
N ILE A 486 10.09 9.35 42.89
CA ILE A 486 10.12 8.37 41.79
C ILE A 486 9.23 8.95 40.68
N VAL A 487 9.70 8.88 39.45
CA VAL A 487 8.96 9.31 38.25
C VAL A 487 8.91 8.15 37.26
N SER A 488 7.71 7.68 36.96
CA SER A 488 7.45 6.63 35.98
C SER A 488 6.88 7.26 34.71
N CYS A 489 7.50 6.97 33.57
CA CYS A 489 7.02 7.43 32.26
C CYS A 489 7.48 6.51 31.12
N GLU A 490 8.79 6.25 30.98
CA GLU A 490 9.32 5.49 29.83
C GLU A 490 8.81 4.05 29.73
N ASN A 491 8.62 3.40 30.89
CA ASN A 491 8.12 2.04 30.96
C ASN A 491 6.58 1.96 30.94
N LEU A 492 5.90 3.11 30.88
CA LEU A 492 4.44 3.18 30.79
C LEU A 492 4.00 3.19 29.33
N ASP A 493 2.79 2.69 29.13
CA ASP A 493 2.20 2.57 27.81
C ASP A 493 1.96 3.92 27.11
N ASP A 494 2.03 3.92 25.78
CA ASP A 494 1.53 5.01 24.95
C ASP A 494 0.19 4.67 24.32
N PHE A 495 -0.56 5.71 23.96
CA PHE A 495 -1.80 5.56 23.19
C PHE A 495 -2.02 6.74 22.24
N ALA A 496 -2.72 6.52 21.13
CA ALA A 496 -3.09 7.59 20.21
C ALA A 496 -4.43 8.24 20.59
N VAL A 497 -4.55 9.54 20.30
CA VAL A 497 -5.81 10.30 20.29
C VAL A 497 -6.09 10.71 18.86
N ARG A 498 -7.01 10.02 18.18
CA ARG A 498 -7.25 10.19 16.74
C ARG A 498 -8.50 11.03 16.43
N PRO A 499 -8.57 11.66 15.24
CA PRO A 499 -9.83 12.18 14.70
C PRO A 499 -10.91 11.11 14.59
N SER A 500 -12.18 11.53 14.61
CA SER A 500 -13.31 10.60 14.49
C SER A 500 -13.47 10.06 13.08
N HIS A 501 -13.28 10.90 12.06
CA HIS A 501 -13.47 10.55 10.65
C HIS A 501 -12.95 11.69 9.74
N PHE A 502 -12.98 11.48 8.43
CA PHE A 502 -12.71 12.50 7.43
C PHE A 502 -13.99 13.06 6.76
N ARG A 503 -13.90 14.30 6.27
CA ARG A 503 -14.85 14.97 5.37
C ARG A 503 -14.10 15.65 4.22
N LEU A 504 -14.74 15.82 3.07
CA LEU A 504 -14.24 16.74 2.05
C LEU A 504 -14.63 18.18 2.41
N TRP A 505 -13.68 19.10 2.27
CA TRP A 505 -13.79 20.50 2.64
C TRP A 505 -13.70 21.38 1.40
N ASP A 506 -14.66 22.29 1.23
CA ASP A 506 -14.62 23.32 0.21
C ASP A 506 -13.85 24.51 0.78
N ASN A 507 -12.65 24.76 0.24
CA ASN A 507 -11.77 25.81 0.76
C ASN A 507 -12.31 27.22 0.44
N GLU A 508 -13.06 27.38 -0.65
CA GLU A 508 -13.64 28.67 -1.05
C GLU A 508 -14.82 29.03 -0.15
N ALA A 509 -15.70 28.07 0.12
CA ALA A 509 -16.83 28.25 1.03
C ALA A 509 -16.43 28.20 2.51
N GLY A 510 -15.23 27.68 2.83
CA GLY A 510 -14.74 27.55 4.20
C GLY A 510 -15.59 26.60 5.05
N THR A 511 -16.12 25.52 4.45
CA THR A 511 -17.02 24.59 5.12
C THR A 511 -16.96 23.17 4.51
N ILE A 512 -17.60 22.22 5.18
CA ILE A 512 -17.79 20.85 4.68
C ILE A 512 -18.63 20.92 3.39
N MET A 513 -18.23 20.16 2.38
CA MET A 513 -18.99 20.08 1.12
C MET A 513 -20.43 19.59 1.39
N SER A 514 -21.41 20.45 1.14
CA SER A 514 -22.84 20.19 1.40
C SER A 514 -23.58 19.55 0.22
N THR A 515 -22.99 19.58 -0.98
CA THR A 515 -23.56 18.99 -2.19
C THR A 515 -23.11 17.54 -2.37
N SER A 516 -23.99 16.69 -2.89
CA SER A 516 -23.65 15.31 -3.28
C SER A 516 -22.74 15.24 -4.50
N THR A 517 -22.57 16.36 -5.23
CA THR A 517 -21.81 16.46 -6.48
C THR A 517 -20.99 17.74 -6.55
N LYS A 518 -19.75 17.65 -7.04
CA LYS A 518 -18.91 18.81 -7.40
C LYS A 518 -18.26 18.52 -8.75
N SER A 519 -18.40 19.45 -9.69
CA SER A 519 -17.89 19.25 -11.04
C SER A 519 -16.48 19.78 -11.20
N PHE A 520 -15.66 19.05 -11.95
CA PHE A 520 -14.28 19.39 -12.26
C PHE A 520 -14.02 19.19 -13.75
N THR A 521 -13.29 20.13 -14.34
CA THR A 521 -12.84 20.07 -15.73
C THR A 521 -11.67 19.10 -15.87
N GLY A 522 -11.79 18.16 -16.81
CA GLY A 522 -10.73 17.21 -17.15
C GLY A 522 -9.48 17.88 -17.70
N GLY A 523 -8.32 17.48 -17.19
CA GLY A 523 -7.03 18.07 -17.60
C GLY A 523 -6.71 19.43 -16.95
N GLU A 524 -7.56 19.95 -16.05
CA GLU A 524 -7.22 21.12 -15.22
C GLU A 524 -6.54 20.70 -13.91
N THR A 525 -5.76 21.60 -13.33
CA THR A 525 -5.19 21.49 -11.98
C THR A 525 -5.98 22.34 -11.00
N TYR A 526 -6.34 21.76 -9.85
CA TYR A 526 -7.09 22.40 -8.79
C TYR A 526 -6.19 22.58 -7.58
N ASN A 527 -5.48 23.71 -7.56
CA ASN A 527 -4.67 24.12 -6.42
C ASN A 527 -5.60 24.69 -5.36
N ASP A 528 -5.69 24.01 -4.23
CA ASP A 528 -6.37 24.51 -3.03
C ASP A 528 -7.90 24.75 -3.20
N ALA A 529 -8.56 24.11 -4.18
CA ALA A 529 -10.02 24.16 -4.29
C ALA A 529 -10.73 23.28 -3.25
N ILE A 530 -10.14 22.12 -2.96
CA ILE A 530 -10.65 21.14 -1.99
C ILE A 530 -9.54 20.66 -1.07
N SER A 531 -9.91 20.37 0.18
CA SER A 531 -9.04 19.75 1.19
C SER A 531 -9.73 18.54 1.81
N LEU A 532 -8.96 17.69 2.49
CA LEU A 532 -9.51 16.66 3.36
C LEU A 532 -9.52 17.17 4.80
N ALA A 533 -10.68 17.27 5.43
CA ALA A 533 -10.81 17.69 6.82
C ALA A 533 -10.80 16.48 7.76
N ALA A 534 -9.92 16.51 8.75
CA ALA A 534 -9.97 15.62 9.91
C ALA A 534 -10.97 16.19 10.92
N MET A 535 -11.99 15.41 11.27
CA MET A 535 -13.14 15.91 12.02
C MET A 535 -13.19 15.39 13.45
N LYS A 536 -13.68 16.24 14.35
CA LYS A 536 -14.20 15.83 15.67
C LYS A 536 -15.53 15.05 15.48
N PRO A 537 -16.02 14.36 16.52
CA PRO A 537 -17.32 13.69 16.47
C PRO A 537 -18.45 14.62 15.99
N ASN A 538 -19.42 14.07 15.25
CA ASN A 538 -20.62 14.77 14.77
C ASN A 538 -20.35 16.04 13.93
N ASP A 539 -19.21 16.12 13.23
CA ASP A 539 -18.81 17.28 12.43
C ASP A 539 -18.73 18.59 13.23
N SER A 540 -18.53 18.53 14.56
CA SER A 540 -18.64 19.71 15.41
C SER A 540 -17.60 20.79 15.12
N ASP A 541 -16.38 20.38 14.74
CA ASP A 541 -15.23 21.23 14.41
C ASP A 541 -14.07 20.36 13.86
N LEU A 542 -13.00 20.98 13.37
CA LEU A 542 -11.77 20.32 12.91
C LEU A 542 -10.97 19.72 14.09
N ALA A 543 -10.44 18.51 13.88
CA ALA A 543 -9.53 17.83 14.80
C ALA A 543 -8.11 18.38 14.67
N ARG A 544 -7.84 19.53 15.30
CA ARG A 544 -6.53 20.19 15.30
C ARG A 544 -5.43 19.29 15.87
N GLY A 545 -4.19 19.44 15.40
CA GLY A 545 -3.04 18.62 15.83
C GLY A 545 -2.86 17.33 15.03
N TYR A 546 -3.83 16.97 14.18
CA TYR A 546 -3.67 15.85 13.26
C TYR A 546 -2.67 16.23 12.15
N ALA A 547 -1.54 15.53 12.12
CA ALA A 547 -0.48 15.67 11.14
C ALA A 547 -0.05 14.28 10.66
N ASN A 548 -0.25 14.01 9.38
CA ASN A 548 0.07 12.74 8.73
C ASN A 548 0.09 12.91 7.20
N SER A 549 0.69 11.96 6.50
CA SER A 549 0.65 11.88 5.02
C SER A 549 -0.09 10.63 4.59
N LEU A 550 -1.16 10.81 3.83
CA LEU A 550 -2.06 9.74 3.40
C LEU A 550 -2.01 9.53 1.90
N LEU A 551 -2.36 8.31 1.49
CA LEU A 551 -2.64 7.97 0.11
C LEU A 551 -4.15 7.90 -0.06
N ALA A 552 -4.67 8.65 -1.02
CA ALA A 552 -6.06 8.65 -1.43
C ALA A 552 -6.18 8.25 -2.90
N SER A 553 -7.36 7.79 -3.29
CA SER A 553 -7.65 7.37 -4.66
C SER A 553 -9.00 7.90 -5.10
N LEU A 554 -9.15 8.09 -6.41
CA LEU A 554 -10.43 8.33 -7.06
C LEU A 554 -10.95 7.02 -7.65
N VAL A 555 -12.17 6.65 -7.29
CA VAL A 555 -12.83 5.44 -7.76
C VAL A 555 -13.91 5.82 -8.77
N ALA A 556 -13.78 5.36 -10.02
CA ALA A 556 -14.76 5.63 -11.08
C ALA A 556 -16.09 4.90 -10.83
N LYS A 557 -17.22 5.59 -11.05
CA LYS A 557 -18.56 4.99 -10.88
C LYS A 557 -18.83 3.85 -11.86
N ASN A 558 -18.40 3.98 -13.10
CA ASN A 558 -18.61 3.01 -14.18
C ASN A 558 -17.28 2.33 -14.58
N GLY A 559 -16.56 1.80 -13.60
CA GLY A 559 -15.18 1.31 -13.75
C GLY A 559 -14.95 0.26 -14.86
N ASN A 560 -15.97 -0.48 -15.29
CA ASN A 560 -15.84 -1.46 -16.39
C ASN A 560 -15.75 -0.81 -17.79
N VAL A 561 -16.30 0.40 -17.96
CA VAL A 561 -16.36 1.13 -19.25
C VAL A 561 -15.37 2.30 -19.25
N CYS A 562 -15.32 3.06 -18.16
CA CYS A 562 -14.37 4.14 -17.92
C CYS A 562 -13.01 3.57 -17.47
N ASN A 563 -12.49 2.56 -18.17
CA ASN A 563 -11.48 1.66 -17.62
C ASN A 563 -10.07 2.28 -17.70
N ALA A 564 -9.84 3.30 -16.87
CA ALA A 564 -8.51 3.68 -16.45
C ALA A 564 -8.02 2.66 -15.40
N ILE A 565 -7.58 1.46 -15.83
CA ILE A 565 -6.68 0.66 -14.98
C ILE A 565 -5.33 1.38 -14.97
N LEU A 566 -5.22 2.42 -14.15
CA LEU A 566 -3.98 3.11 -13.81
C LEU A 566 -4.10 3.61 -12.35
N ASP A 567 -4.38 2.70 -11.42
CA ASP A 567 -4.49 2.99 -9.98
C ASP A 567 -3.24 3.72 -9.44
N SER A 568 -2.06 3.49 -10.03
CA SER A 568 -0.84 4.22 -9.65
C SER A 568 -0.74 5.66 -10.14
N LYS A 569 -1.36 6.00 -11.29
CA LYS A 569 -1.25 7.37 -11.89
C LYS A 569 -2.31 8.34 -11.37
N ASN A 570 -3.37 7.83 -10.74
CA ASN A 570 -4.45 8.64 -10.14
C ASN A 570 -4.42 8.63 -8.60
N ARG A 571 -3.32 8.15 -7.99
CA ARG A 571 -3.13 8.27 -6.55
C ARG A 571 -2.93 9.73 -6.18
N LEU A 572 -3.55 10.09 -5.09
CA LEU A 572 -3.45 11.40 -4.48
C LEU A 572 -2.70 11.26 -3.17
N ASN A 573 -1.86 12.25 -2.88
CA ASN A 573 -1.28 12.39 -1.56
C ASN A 573 -2.10 13.42 -0.81
N VAL A 574 -2.41 13.14 0.45
CA VAL A 574 -3.04 14.11 1.34
C VAL A 574 -2.10 14.40 2.49
N ASN A 575 -1.60 15.63 2.55
CA ASN A 575 -0.62 16.03 3.54
C ASN A 575 -1.26 16.95 4.59
N PHE A 576 -1.32 16.47 5.82
CA PHE A 576 -1.72 17.24 6.99
C PHE A 576 -0.48 17.70 7.76
N THR A 577 -0.42 18.99 8.08
CA THR A 577 0.61 19.57 8.94
C THR A 577 -0.02 20.14 10.20
N GLU A 578 0.74 20.29 11.29
CA GLU A 578 0.18 20.91 12.50
C GLU A 578 -0.37 22.33 12.24
N ALA A 579 0.33 23.09 11.39
CA ALA A 579 -0.07 24.44 10.98
C ALA A 579 -1.38 24.48 10.20
N SER A 580 -1.76 23.37 9.53
CA SER A 580 -2.98 23.28 8.74
C SER A 580 -4.27 23.21 9.57
N GLY A 581 -4.17 23.01 10.90
CA GLY A 581 -5.32 23.02 11.80
C GLY A 581 -6.32 21.88 11.57
N GLY A 582 -5.92 20.78 10.91
CA GLY A 582 -6.78 19.64 10.60
C GLY A 582 -7.29 19.59 9.15
N LEU A 583 -6.79 20.45 8.26
CA LEU A 583 -7.06 20.42 6.82
C LEU A 583 -5.86 19.87 6.03
N GLY A 584 -6.03 18.72 5.41
CA GLY A 584 -5.02 18.08 4.57
C GLY A 584 -5.07 18.59 3.15
N LYS A 585 -3.93 19.08 2.64
CA LYS A 585 -3.80 19.50 1.24
C LYS A 585 -3.75 18.26 0.35
N ILE A 586 -4.63 18.21 -0.65
CA ILE A 586 -4.69 17.14 -1.63
C ILE A 586 -3.79 17.50 -2.81
N THR A 587 -2.77 16.69 -3.06
CA THR A 587 -1.82 16.84 -4.17
C THR A 587 -1.71 15.54 -4.96
N ARG A 588 -1.03 15.57 -6.10
CA ARG A 588 -0.76 14.35 -6.87
C ARG A 588 0.41 13.60 -6.28
N SER A 589 0.37 12.27 -6.34
CA SER A 589 1.46 11.44 -5.81
C SER A 589 2.76 11.55 -6.61
N ALA A 590 2.70 11.95 -7.88
CA ALA A 590 3.84 11.98 -8.79
C ALA A 590 4.72 13.24 -8.66
N ASN A 591 4.19 14.38 -8.18
CA ASN A 591 4.92 15.64 -8.01
C ASN A 591 4.31 16.44 -6.83
N SER A 592 5.14 16.87 -5.87
CA SER A 592 4.70 17.28 -4.52
C SER A 592 4.10 18.68 -4.39
N ASN A 593 4.15 19.52 -5.43
CA ASN A 593 3.83 20.95 -5.33
C ASN A 593 2.62 21.40 -6.14
N ASP A 594 2.16 20.59 -7.10
CA ASP A 594 1.00 20.88 -7.93
C ASP A 594 -0.26 20.25 -7.33
N GLY A 595 -1.36 21.00 -7.32
CA GLY A 595 -2.65 20.56 -6.79
C GLY A 595 -3.24 19.38 -7.56
N PHE A 596 -4.34 18.86 -7.02
CA PHE A 596 -5.05 17.74 -7.63
C PHE A 596 -5.52 18.09 -9.06
N SER A 597 -5.15 17.29 -10.05
CA SER A 597 -5.74 17.41 -11.40
C SER A 597 -6.69 16.27 -11.68
N TYR A 598 -7.81 16.56 -12.33
CA TYR A 598 -8.77 15.53 -12.67
C TYR A 598 -8.43 14.88 -14.01
N SER A 599 -7.79 13.71 -13.96
CA SER A 599 -7.47 12.91 -15.14
C SER A 599 -8.75 12.47 -15.86
N ASP A 600 -8.65 12.18 -17.16
CA ASP A 600 -9.75 11.59 -17.93
C ASP A 600 -10.10 10.20 -17.40
N ILE A 601 -11.06 10.13 -16.48
CA ILE A 601 -11.52 8.89 -15.81
C ILE A 601 -13.03 8.87 -15.55
N GLY A 602 -13.74 9.93 -15.96
CA GLY A 602 -15.17 10.08 -15.72
C GLY A 602 -15.54 10.40 -14.27
N ASP A 603 -16.83 10.28 -13.96
CA ASP A 603 -17.36 10.55 -12.63
C ASP A 603 -16.74 9.62 -11.59
N THR A 604 -16.23 10.19 -10.50
CA THR A 604 -15.53 9.45 -9.44
C THR A 604 -16.07 9.75 -8.06
N THR A 605 -15.71 8.90 -7.10
CA THR A 605 -15.82 9.15 -5.66
C THR A 605 -14.44 9.15 -5.04
N PHE A 606 -14.23 10.02 -4.05
CA PHE A 606 -12.98 10.09 -3.30
C PHE A 606 -12.93 9.00 -2.22
N TYR A 607 -11.83 8.26 -2.14
CA TYR A 607 -11.59 7.24 -1.14
C TYR A 607 -10.28 7.47 -0.41
N VAL A 608 -10.32 7.46 0.92
CA VAL A 608 -9.16 7.62 1.80
C VAL A 608 -9.39 6.90 3.12
N VAL A 609 -8.35 6.22 3.60
CA VAL A 609 -8.30 5.56 4.90
C VAL A 609 -6.92 5.78 5.49
N ASP A 610 -6.86 6.22 6.74
CA ASP A 610 -5.63 6.28 7.52
C ASP A 610 -5.63 5.18 8.57
N SER A 611 -4.62 4.32 8.50
CA SER A 611 -4.35 3.27 9.50
C SER A 611 -2.99 3.44 10.17
N SER A 612 -2.19 4.45 9.78
CA SER A 612 -0.83 4.63 10.30
C SER A 612 -0.77 5.55 11.52
N TYR A 613 -1.73 6.46 11.68
CA TYR A 613 -1.74 7.42 12.81
C TYR A 613 -1.91 6.75 14.17
N THR A 614 -2.53 5.57 14.22
CA THR A 614 -2.74 4.75 15.43
C THR A 614 -1.73 3.61 15.54
N SER A 615 -0.59 3.69 14.84
CA SER A 615 0.39 2.59 14.81
C SER A 615 0.95 2.23 16.19
N THR A 616 1.02 3.16 17.15
CA THR A 616 1.44 2.87 18.54
C THR A 616 0.49 1.90 19.24
N ASP A 617 -0.77 1.86 18.83
CA ASP A 617 -1.82 1.02 19.41
C ASP A 617 -1.96 -0.35 18.72
N GLN A 618 -1.11 -0.63 17.72
CA GLN A 618 -1.15 -1.82 16.88
C GLN A 618 -0.02 -2.79 17.22
N HIS A 619 -0.19 -3.54 18.32
CA HIS A 619 0.81 -4.43 18.89
C HIS A 619 0.90 -5.80 18.21
N ALA A 620 2.04 -6.46 18.39
CA ALA A 620 2.23 -7.85 18.01
C ALA A 620 1.89 -8.80 19.18
N SER A 621 1.39 -9.99 18.86
CA SER A 621 1.11 -11.05 19.84
C SER A 621 2.33 -11.34 20.73
N PRO A 622 2.17 -11.55 22.06
CA PRO A 622 0.92 -11.85 22.77
C PRO A 622 0.16 -10.62 23.29
N ARG A 623 0.70 -9.41 23.14
CA ARG A 623 0.01 -8.18 23.53
C ARG A 623 -1.09 -7.89 22.50
N GLY A 624 -2.34 -7.81 22.94
CA GLY A 624 -3.47 -7.49 22.07
C GLY A 624 -3.45 -6.03 21.63
N ASP A 625 -3.98 -5.76 20.43
CA ASP A 625 -4.13 -4.39 19.90
C ASP A 625 -5.03 -3.52 20.81
N ASP A 626 -4.67 -2.26 20.95
CA ASP A 626 -5.35 -1.24 21.75
C ASP A 626 -6.45 -0.50 20.97
N CYS A 627 -6.59 -0.86 19.69
CA CYS A 627 -7.69 -0.51 18.80
C CYS A 627 -8.20 -1.74 18.02
N VAL A 628 -9.35 -1.62 17.37
CA VAL A 628 -9.93 -2.67 16.53
C VAL A 628 -9.37 -2.55 15.10
N LYS A 629 -8.59 -3.54 14.66
CA LYS A 629 -8.17 -3.65 13.25
C LYS A 629 -9.35 -4.10 12.39
N LYS A 630 -9.65 -3.30 11.36
CA LYS A 630 -10.56 -3.55 10.21
C LYS A 630 -11.56 -4.71 10.35
N TYR A 631 -12.80 -4.41 10.75
CA TYR A 631 -13.88 -5.40 10.85
C TYR A 631 -15.01 -5.19 9.82
N ARG A 632 -15.41 -6.27 9.14
CA ARG A 632 -16.51 -6.32 8.16
C ARG A 632 -17.86 -6.73 8.79
N LYS A 633 -18.25 -6.14 9.91
CA LYS A 633 -19.62 -6.35 10.44
C LYS A 633 -20.48 -5.09 10.17
N PRO A 634 -21.74 -5.25 9.77
CA PRO A 634 -22.61 -4.11 9.44
C PRO A 634 -23.08 -3.26 10.65
N ALA A 635 -22.71 -3.61 11.88
CA ALA A 635 -23.20 -2.97 13.12
C ALA A 635 -22.09 -2.38 14.03
N PHE A 636 -20.89 -2.14 13.50
CA PHE A 636 -19.79 -1.52 14.25
C PHE A 636 -19.68 -0.04 13.89
N ASP A 637 -19.98 0.87 14.83
CA ASP A 637 -19.56 2.27 14.69
C ASP A 637 -18.06 2.36 15.05
N PRO A 638 -17.19 2.79 14.12
CA PRO A 638 -15.75 2.86 14.34
C PRO A 638 -15.34 3.78 15.50
N ASN A 639 -16.26 4.61 15.98
CA ASN A 639 -16.04 5.57 17.05
C ASN A 639 -16.75 5.21 18.37
N ASN A 640 -17.52 4.12 18.40
CA ASN A 640 -18.28 3.69 19.57
C ASN A 640 -17.59 2.52 20.29
N PRO A 641 -17.03 2.73 21.49
CA PRO A 641 -16.36 1.66 22.23
C PRO A 641 -17.32 0.53 22.65
N ALA A 642 -18.63 0.79 22.76
CA ALA A 642 -19.62 -0.23 23.09
C ALA A 642 -19.79 -1.29 21.99
N ASP A 643 -19.37 -0.98 20.76
CA ASP A 643 -19.50 -1.89 19.62
C ASP A 643 -18.26 -2.79 19.44
N ASP A 644 -17.25 -2.66 20.31
CA ASP A 644 -16.06 -3.52 20.30
C ASP A 644 -16.45 -5.01 20.33
N PRO A 645 -16.08 -5.81 19.30
CA PRO A 645 -16.44 -7.23 19.21
C PRO A 645 -16.01 -8.07 20.42
N ASP A 646 -14.91 -7.68 21.08
CA ASP A 646 -14.35 -8.41 22.22
C ASP A 646 -14.87 -7.86 23.56
N GLY A 647 -15.76 -6.86 23.55
CA GLY A 647 -16.27 -6.20 24.76
C GLY A 647 -15.21 -5.43 25.55
N ILE A 648 -14.03 -5.20 24.95
CA ILE A 648 -12.90 -4.53 25.59
C ILE A 648 -13.09 -3.00 25.64
N GLY A 649 -13.90 -2.42 24.77
CA GLY A 649 -14.14 -0.97 24.75
C GLY A 649 -13.22 -0.20 23.80
N ARG A 650 -12.65 -0.87 22.79
CA ARG A 650 -11.79 -0.26 21.77
C ARG A 650 -12.60 0.44 20.69
N VAL A 651 -11.98 1.45 20.08
CA VAL A 651 -12.44 2.09 18.84
C VAL A 651 -11.63 1.56 17.66
N SER A 652 -12.05 1.84 16.42
CA SER A 652 -11.30 1.45 15.21
C SER A 652 -9.88 2.02 15.22
N CYS A 653 -8.92 1.28 14.69
CA CYS A 653 -7.59 1.82 14.36
C CYS A 653 -7.67 2.80 13.17
N ASP A 654 -8.62 2.58 12.27
CA ASP A 654 -8.72 3.27 10.99
C ASP A 654 -9.56 4.56 11.12
N ILE A 655 -9.07 5.65 10.51
CA ILE A 655 -9.82 6.89 10.27
C ILE A 655 -10.24 6.88 8.80
N GLU A 656 -11.53 6.96 8.53
CA GLU A 656 -12.08 6.84 7.17
C GLU A 656 -12.91 8.05 6.76
N LEU A 657 -13.06 8.26 5.46
CA LEU A 657 -14.08 9.17 4.94
C LEU A 657 -15.47 8.61 5.27
N LYS A 658 -16.29 9.37 6.00
CA LYS A 658 -17.64 8.91 6.35
C LYS A 658 -18.52 8.86 5.10
N LYS A 659 -19.42 7.87 5.03
CA LYS A 659 -20.29 7.62 3.88
C LYS A 659 -21.14 8.82 3.44
N GLU A 660 -21.67 9.62 4.38
CA GLU A 660 -22.43 10.84 4.04
C GLU A 660 -21.55 11.93 3.40
N GLY A 661 -20.23 11.84 3.56
CA GLY A 661 -19.24 12.69 2.90
C GLY A 661 -18.79 12.18 1.53
N ASN A 662 -19.42 11.13 0.98
CA ASN A 662 -19.14 10.65 -0.38
C ASN A 662 -19.67 11.64 -1.41
N VAL A 663 -18.85 12.64 -1.74
CA VAL A 663 -19.11 13.55 -2.85
C VAL A 663 -18.77 12.84 -4.15
N THR A 664 -19.69 12.87 -5.10
CA THR A 664 -19.39 12.51 -6.48
C THR A 664 -18.65 13.66 -7.13
N PHE A 665 -17.42 13.42 -7.57
CA PHE A 665 -16.74 14.32 -8.48
C PHE A 665 -17.27 14.04 -9.88
N GLN A 666 -17.88 15.06 -10.48
CA GLN A 666 -18.46 14.97 -11.81
C GLN A 666 -17.41 15.42 -12.82
N PHE A 667 -17.16 14.60 -13.83
CA PHE A 667 -16.16 14.89 -14.85
C PHE A 667 -16.73 15.67 -16.02
N ILE A 668 -16.00 16.70 -16.44
CA ILE A 668 -16.43 17.63 -17.48
C ILE A 668 -15.28 17.90 -18.46
N PRO A 669 -15.45 17.64 -19.77
CA PRO A 669 -14.52 18.13 -20.79
C PRO A 669 -14.31 19.66 -20.70
N GLU A 670 -13.16 20.16 -21.14
CA GLU A 670 -12.89 21.61 -21.22
C GLU A 670 -13.86 22.28 -22.19
N ASP A 671 -13.93 21.78 -23.42
CA ASP A 671 -14.84 22.25 -24.44
C ASP A 671 -15.10 21.13 -25.46
N MET A 672 -15.93 21.45 -26.46
CA MET A 672 -16.25 20.58 -27.56
C MET A 672 -15.82 21.28 -28.85
N GLN A 673 -14.87 20.68 -29.55
CA GLN A 673 -14.24 21.23 -30.73
C GLN A 673 -14.91 20.71 -32.00
N ILE A 674 -15.41 21.62 -32.83
CA ILE A 674 -15.99 21.28 -34.14
C ILE A 674 -14.97 21.57 -35.23
N SER A 675 -14.74 20.62 -36.12
CA SER A 675 -13.75 20.72 -37.20
C SER A 675 -14.20 20.00 -38.47
N ASN A 676 -13.40 20.13 -39.54
CA ASN A 676 -13.59 19.40 -40.80
C ASN A 676 -14.98 19.54 -41.44
N LEU A 677 -15.63 20.70 -41.28
CA LEU A 677 -16.92 20.98 -41.90
C LEU A 677 -16.82 20.94 -43.43
N LYS A 678 -17.60 20.03 -44.03
CA LYS A 678 -17.58 19.71 -45.46
C LYS A 678 -18.99 19.67 -46.03
N VAL A 679 -19.13 20.26 -47.20
CA VAL A 679 -20.27 20.08 -48.11
C VAL A 679 -19.93 18.92 -49.05
N VAL A 680 -20.74 17.87 -49.00
CA VAL A 680 -20.59 16.64 -49.78
C VAL A 680 -21.79 16.52 -50.72
N LYS A 681 -21.52 16.64 -52.02
CA LYS A 681 -22.51 16.53 -53.09
C LYS A 681 -22.75 15.06 -53.46
N ASP A 682 -24.00 14.70 -53.69
CA ASP A 682 -24.38 13.37 -54.20
C ASP A 682 -24.19 13.27 -55.73
N ASP A 683 -24.38 14.41 -56.44
CA ASP A 683 -24.18 14.55 -57.89
C ASP A 683 -23.64 15.96 -58.20
N ASP A 684 -23.18 16.18 -59.43
CA ASP A 684 -22.69 17.48 -59.91
C ASP A 684 -23.78 18.56 -59.92
N VAL A 685 -25.05 18.17 -59.99
CA VAL A 685 -26.20 19.06 -60.03
C VAL A 685 -27.17 18.70 -58.92
N THR A 686 -27.49 19.66 -58.04
CA THR A 686 -28.56 19.52 -57.06
C THR A 686 -29.68 20.51 -57.36
N TYR A 687 -30.90 20.00 -57.55
CA TYR A 687 -32.04 20.88 -57.78
C TYR A 687 -32.64 21.40 -56.46
N LEU A 688 -33.17 22.63 -56.52
CA LEU A 688 -33.96 23.20 -55.43
C LEU A 688 -35.23 22.37 -55.22
N ASP A 689 -35.43 21.93 -53.99
CA ASP A 689 -36.48 20.99 -53.62
C ASP A 689 -37.02 21.27 -52.21
N ASN A 690 -38.34 21.35 -52.10
CA ASN A 690 -39.05 21.57 -50.85
C ASN A 690 -39.22 20.27 -50.05
N ASP A 691 -39.22 19.13 -50.73
CA ASP A 691 -39.63 17.83 -50.16
C ASP A 691 -38.43 16.99 -49.69
N GLY A 692 -37.19 17.42 -50.00
CA GLY A 692 -35.96 16.79 -49.54
C GLY A 692 -35.59 15.50 -50.29
N MET A 693 -36.11 15.27 -51.49
CA MET A 693 -35.64 14.25 -52.42
C MET A 693 -34.27 14.64 -53.01
N GLN A 694 -34.11 15.91 -53.37
CA GLN A 694 -32.83 16.49 -53.74
C GLN A 694 -32.19 17.09 -52.50
N LYS A 695 -30.92 16.81 -52.25
CA LYS A 695 -30.25 17.25 -51.02
C LYS A 695 -28.74 17.19 -51.17
N VAL A 696 -28.08 18.00 -50.35
CA VAL A 696 -26.63 17.98 -50.18
C VAL A 696 -26.32 17.61 -48.74
N LYS A 697 -25.28 16.82 -48.50
CA LYS A 697 -24.87 16.45 -47.15
C LYS A 697 -23.87 17.45 -46.60
N LEU A 698 -24.13 17.95 -45.40
CA LEU A 698 -23.18 18.66 -44.56
C LEU A 698 -22.60 17.67 -43.54
N SER A 699 -21.27 17.55 -43.46
CA SER A 699 -20.56 16.62 -42.56
C SER A 699 -19.51 17.39 -41.76
N PHE A 700 -19.34 17.07 -40.48
CA PHE A 700 -18.29 17.64 -39.62
C PHE A 700 -17.91 16.69 -38.48
N ASP A 701 -16.74 16.94 -37.90
CA ASP A 701 -16.22 16.18 -36.77
C ASP A 701 -16.36 16.97 -35.48
N VAL A 702 -16.63 16.27 -34.38
CA VAL A 702 -16.80 16.82 -33.02
C VAL A 702 -15.87 16.07 -32.08
N THR A 703 -15.05 16.79 -31.32
CA THR A 703 -14.11 16.24 -30.33
C THR A 703 -14.36 16.84 -28.96
N ALA A 704 -14.62 16.01 -27.95
CA ALA A 704 -14.60 16.42 -26.54
C ALA A 704 -13.16 16.62 -26.10
N LYS A 705 -12.80 17.83 -25.66
CA LYS A 705 -11.41 18.22 -25.39
C LYS A 705 -11.10 18.21 -23.89
N LEU A 706 -9.91 17.78 -23.51
CA LEU A 706 -9.34 17.99 -22.18
C LEU A 706 -8.56 19.31 -22.13
N SER A 707 -8.48 19.92 -20.94
CA SER A 707 -7.66 21.12 -20.77
C SER A 707 -6.19 20.86 -21.08
N ASP A 708 -5.58 21.82 -21.78
CA ASP A 708 -4.16 21.81 -22.12
C ASP A 708 -3.26 22.17 -20.92
N THR A 709 -3.84 22.68 -19.81
CA THR A 709 -3.10 23.04 -18.59
C THR A 709 -2.23 21.88 -18.11
N LEU A 710 -2.81 20.68 -18.01
CA LEU A 710 -2.09 19.50 -17.55
C LEU A 710 -1.05 19.00 -18.55
N LYS A 711 -1.30 19.13 -19.86
CA LYS A 711 -0.34 18.81 -20.93
C LYS A 711 0.89 19.72 -20.85
N GLY A 712 0.71 21.00 -20.52
CA GLY A 712 1.80 21.96 -20.36
C GLY A 712 2.66 21.70 -19.12
N LEU A 713 2.06 21.26 -18.01
CA LEU A 713 2.75 21.03 -16.73
C LEU A 713 3.37 19.64 -16.61
N HIS A 714 2.70 18.60 -17.10
CA HIS A 714 3.10 17.19 -16.91
C HIS A 714 2.97 16.35 -18.20
N PRO A 715 3.76 16.65 -19.24
CA PRO A 715 3.73 15.91 -20.51
C PRO A 715 4.01 14.40 -20.35
N GLU A 716 4.76 14.01 -19.33
CA GLU A 716 5.10 12.61 -19.00
C GLU A 716 3.90 11.75 -18.61
N LEU A 717 2.85 12.36 -18.06
CA LEU A 717 1.63 11.63 -17.66
C LEU A 717 0.78 11.23 -18.86
N TYR A 718 1.05 11.82 -20.02
CA TYR A 718 0.50 11.44 -21.31
C TYR A 718 1.35 10.40 -22.05
N GLY A 719 2.31 9.77 -21.34
CA GLY A 719 3.12 8.64 -21.80
C GLY A 719 2.31 7.38 -22.09
N ASP A 720 1.65 7.40 -23.25
CA ASP A 720 1.42 6.34 -24.26
C ASP A 720 0.54 6.88 -25.43
N TYR A 721 0.40 8.21 -25.58
CA TYR A 721 -0.32 8.81 -26.69
C TYR A 721 0.60 8.85 -27.93
N ARG A 722 0.33 7.98 -28.90
CA ARG A 722 0.94 7.91 -30.25
C ARG A 722 0.73 9.16 -31.13
N TYR A 723 0.43 10.32 -30.55
CA TYR A 723 -0.05 11.49 -31.27
C TYR A 723 0.66 12.77 -30.81
N SER A 724 1.93 12.92 -31.19
CA SER A 724 2.57 14.24 -31.30
C SER A 724 1.87 15.15 -32.31
N ASP A 725 1.01 14.58 -33.15
CA ASP A 725 0.46 15.21 -34.35
C ASP A 725 -1.01 15.63 -34.19
N GLU A 726 -1.67 15.29 -33.06
CA GLU A 726 -3.04 15.74 -32.80
C GLU A 726 -3.06 17.17 -32.23
N LYS A 727 -3.84 18.02 -32.90
CA LYS A 727 -4.00 19.44 -32.55
C LYS A 727 -4.63 19.67 -31.17
N TYR A 728 -5.48 18.75 -30.73
CA TYR A 728 -6.21 18.80 -29.46
C TYR A 728 -6.08 17.47 -28.73
N LEU A 729 -6.16 17.50 -27.40
CA LEU A 729 -6.18 16.29 -26.60
C LEU A 729 -7.62 15.81 -26.37
N PRO A 730 -8.04 14.68 -26.96
CA PRO A 730 -9.41 14.20 -26.79
C PRO A 730 -9.62 13.58 -25.40
N ALA A 731 -10.82 13.78 -24.84
CA ALA A 731 -11.33 13.08 -23.67
C ALA A 731 -11.76 11.67 -24.10
N LYS A 732 -10.80 10.73 -24.15
CA LYS A 732 -10.96 9.37 -24.65
C LYS A 732 -12.10 8.61 -23.99
N PHE A 733 -12.37 8.85 -22.72
CA PHE A 733 -13.47 8.16 -22.03
C PHE A 733 -14.81 8.91 -22.13
N TYR A 734 -14.92 9.97 -22.94
CA TYR A 734 -16.20 10.54 -23.35
C TYR A 734 -16.85 9.58 -24.37
N VAL A 735 -17.37 8.45 -23.88
CA VAL A 735 -18.05 7.39 -24.63
C VAL A 735 -19.35 6.99 -23.93
N ASP A 736 -20.26 6.32 -24.66
CA ASP A 736 -21.51 5.81 -24.07
C ASP A 736 -21.23 4.82 -22.93
N ALA A 737 -22.08 4.83 -21.90
CA ALA A 737 -21.91 4.14 -20.62
C ALA A 737 -20.74 4.62 -19.72
N CYS A 738 -19.93 5.59 -20.16
CA CYS A 738 -18.99 6.30 -19.28
C CYS A 738 -19.58 7.64 -18.82
N TYR A 739 -19.21 8.76 -19.45
CA TYR A 739 -19.75 10.09 -19.14
C TYR A 739 -20.15 10.91 -20.39
N ALA A 740 -20.29 10.28 -21.57
CA ALA A 740 -20.80 10.97 -22.75
C ALA A 740 -22.28 11.36 -22.60
N ASN A 741 -22.58 12.60 -22.95
CA ASN A 741 -23.94 13.13 -23.06
C ASN A 741 -24.30 13.40 -24.53
N GLU A 742 -25.60 13.54 -24.81
CA GLU A 742 -26.08 14.00 -26.11
C GLU A 742 -25.62 15.45 -26.38
N ALA A 743 -25.11 15.71 -27.58
CA ALA A 743 -24.61 17.04 -27.96
C ALA A 743 -25.60 17.72 -28.91
N ASN A 744 -26.46 18.60 -28.37
CA ASN A 744 -27.50 19.34 -29.10
C ASN A 744 -26.92 20.58 -29.79
N PHE A 745 -27.12 20.86 -31.08
CA PHE A 745 -26.62 22.05 -31.76
C PHE A 745 -27.67 22.70 -32.68
N GLU A 746 -27.54 24.01 -32.93
CA GLU A 746 -28.31 24.75 -33.94
C GLU A 746 -27.45 25.02 -35.17
N LEU A 747 -27.83 24.44 -36.31
CA LEU A 747 -27.23 24.72 -37.60
C LEU A 747 -27.93 25.91 -38.27
N LYS A 748 -27.15 26.90 -38.70
CA LYS A 748 -27.65 28.06 -39.45
C LYS A 748 -26.61 28.60 -40.43
N LEU A 749 -27.03 29.49 -41.32
CA LEU A 749 -26.10 30.28 -42.14
C LEU A 749 -25.68 31.53 -41.37
N HIS A 750 -24.39 31.86 -41.40
CA HIS A 750 -23.86 33.15 -40.92
C HIS A 750 -23.34 34.05 -42.04
N LYS A 751 -23.24 33.51 -43.27
CA LYS A 751 -22.96 34.28 -44.49
C LYS A 751 -24.05 34.02 -45.53
N VAL A 752 -24.28 35.02 -46.37
CA VAL A 752 -25.17 34.87 -47.54
C VAL A 752 -24.45 33.99 -48.56
N PRO A 753 -25.05 32.89 -49.04
CA PRO A 753 -24.42 32.07 -50.07
C PRO A 753 -24.14 32.89 -51.34
N LEU A 754 -23.07 32.53 -52.05
CA LEU A 754 -22.61 33.26 -53.23
C LEU A 754 -23.67 33.23 -54.33
N ASN A 755 -24.05 34.41 -54.85
CA ASN A 755 -25.08 34.63 -55.86
C ASN A 755 -26.51 34.24 -55.44
N PHE A 756 -26.77 34.09 -54.13
CA PHE A 756 -28.11 33.81 -53.64
C PHE A 756 -29.09 34.97 -53.92
N THR A 757 -30.26 34.62 -54.43
CA THR A 757 -31.44 35.50 -54.59
C THR A 757 -32.57 34.96 -53.73
N ASP A 758 -33.48 35.79 -53.25
CA ASP A 758 -34.65 35.32 -52.47
C ASP A 758 -35.75 34.77 -53.40
N ASN A 759 -36.77 34.10 -52.84
CA ASN A 759 -37.92 33.58 -53.59
C ASN A 759 -38.84 34.67 -54.20
N ASN A 760 -38.44 35.94 -54.19
CA ASN A 760 -39.11 37.04 -54.88
C ASN A 760 -38.24 37.65 -55.99
N GLY A 761 -37.02 37.14 -56.19
CA GLY A 761 -36.09 37.62 -57.21
C GLY A 761 -35.24 38.80 -56.76
N ASN A 762 -35.28 39.17 -55.48
CA ASN A 762 -34.43 40.20 -54.93
C ASN A 762 -33.03 39.67 -54.61
N VAL A 763 -32.08 40.59 -54.47
CA VAL A 763 -30.75 40.28 -53.91
C VAL A 763 -30.92 39.62 -52.53
N GLY A 764 -30.29 38.47 -52.34
CA GLY A 764 -30.45 37.67 -51.14
C GLY A 764 -29.86 38.34 -49.88
N THR A 765 -30.54 38.18 -48.75
CA THR A 765 -30.06 38.57 -47.42
C THR A 765 -29.85 37.33 -46.54
N LEU A 766 -29.08 37.48 -45.45
CA LEU A 766 -28.81 36.37 -44.53
C LEU A 766 -30.09 35.86 -43.85
N GLU A 767 -30.98 36.78 -43.51
CA GLU A 767 -32.30 36.48 -42.94
C GLU A 767 -33.13 35.63 -43.92
N LYS A 768 -33.22 36.05 -45.19
CA LYS A 768 -33.95 35.31 -46.22
C LYS A 768 -33.31 33.96 -46.56
N ALA A 769 -31.98 33.88 -46.58
CA ALA A 769 -31.29 32.60 -46.77
C ALA A 769 -31.59 31.62 -45.63
N ASN A 770 -31.64 32.07 -44.37
CA ASN A 770 -32.00 31.25 -43.21
C ASN A 770 -33.49 30.88 -43.16
N GLU A 771 -34.39 31.76 -43.62
CA GLU A 771 -35.81 31.43 -43.80
C GLU A 771 -36.00 30.31 -44.83
N GLU A 772 -35.25 30.35 -45.94
CA GLU A 772 -35.43 29.45 -47.08
C GLU A 772 -34.65 28.13 -46.97
N ILE A 773 -33.52 28.07 -46.26
CA ILE A 773 -32.73 26.83 -46.12
C ILE A 773 -33.49 25.75 -45.35
N LEU A 774 -33.63 24.57 -45.93
CA LEU A 774 -34.32 23.41 -45.37
C LEU A 774 -33.29 22.41 -44.86
N PHE A 775 -33.50 21.88 -43.65
CA PHE A 775 -32.65 20.84 -43.05
C PHE A 775 -33.42 19.53 -42.86
N PHE A 776 -32.78 18.43 -43.24
CA PHE A 776 -33.33 17.08 -43.23
C PHE A 776 -32.39 16.14 -42.47
N GLU A 777 -32.98 15.16 -41.78
CA GLU A 777 -32.21 14.12 -41.09
C GLU A 777 -31.61 13.12 -42.09
N VAL A 778 -30.39 12.66 -41.81
CA VAL A 778 -29.78 11.52 -42.50
C VAL A 778 -30.26 10.23 -41.82
N LEU A 779 -31.09 9.43 -42.51
CA LEU A 779 -31.59 8.16 -41.98
C LEU A 779 -30.41 7.22 -41.66
N GLY A 780 -30.46 6.59 -40.48
CA GLY A 780 -29.37 5.72 -39.99
C GLY A 780 -28.18 6.45 -39.35
N SER A 781 -28.06 7.78 -39.50
CA SER A 781 -27.02 8.56 -38.82
C SER A 781 -27.25 8.67 -37.31
N ASN A 782 -26.16 8.86 -36.56
CA ASN A 782 -26.18 9.19 -35.14
C ASN A 782 -26.52 10.66 -34.87
N THR A 783 -26.60 11.50 -35.91
CA THR A 783 -27.16 12.86 -35.82
C THR A 783 -28.66 12.82 -36.04
N LYS A 784 -29.42 13.37 -35.11
CA LYS A 784 -30.88 13.33 -35.09
C LYS A 784 -31.49 14.72 -35.02
N LYS A 785 -32.58 14.93 -35.75
CA LYS A 785 -33.30 16.20 -35.71
C LYS A 785 -34.07 16.31 -34.41
N LEU A 786 -33.95 17.43 -33.71
CA LEU A 786 -34.69 17.65 -32.47
C LEU A 786 -36.19 17.83 -32.80
N THR A 787 -37.06 17.13 -32.08
CA THR A 787 -38.53 17.18 -32.28
C THR A 787 -39.20 17.71 -31.02
N GLY A 788 -40.08 18.71 -31.17
CA GLY A 788 -40.77 19.35 -30.05
C GLY A 788 -41.29 20.74 -30.39
N SER A 789 -42.23 21.28 -29.61
CA SER A 789 -42.86 22.59 -29.87
C SER A 789 -41.88 23.77 -29.86
N ASN A 790 -40.73 23.61 -29.19
CA ASN A 790 -39.69 24.64 -29.06
C ASN A 790 -38.48 24.41 -29.99
N ALA A 791 -38.47 23.33 -30.80
CA ALA A 791 -37.35 23.00 -31.67
C ALA A 791 -37.33 23.92 -32.90
N LYS A 792 -36.24 24.67 -33.08
CA LYS A 792 -36.04 25.49 -34.29
C LYS A 792 -35.70 24.60 -35.50
N LYS A 793 -35.86 25.16 -36.70
CA LYS A 793 -35.66 24.49 -38.00
C LYS A 793 -34.31 23.74 -38.12
N GLY A 794 -33.25 24.32 -37.56
CA GLY A 794 -31.89 23.81 -37.60
C GLY A 794 -31.39 23.10 -36.33
N MET A 795 -32.28 22.72 -35.40
CA MET A 795 -31.87 22.03 -34.17
C MET A 795 -31.66 20.52 -34.39
N PHE A 796 -30.48 20.04 -34.05
CA PHE A 796 -30.10 18.62 -34.11
C PHE A 796 -29.37 18.20 -32.82
N TYR A 797 -29.17 16.91 -32.63
CA TYR A 797 -28.31 16.38 -31.59
C TYR A 797 -27.50 15.19 -32.07
N ILE A 798 -26.31 15.01 -31.50
CA ILE A 798 -25.47 13.83 -31.70
C ILE A 798 -25.75 12.88 -30.55
N LYS A 799 -26.15 11.64 -30.85
CA LYS A 799 -26.33 10.60 -29.83
C LYS A 799 -25.03 10.37 -29.06
N LYS A 800 -25.11 10.15 -27.76
CA LYS A 800 -23.94 9.77 -26.93
C LYS A 800 -23.21 8.51 -27.44
N SER A 801 -23.93 7.58 -28.06
CA SER A 801 -23.39 6.38 -28.70
C SER A 801 -22.55 6.64 -29.95
N ALA A 802 -22.51 7.89 -30.44
CA ALA A 802 -21.67 8.27 -31.57
C ALA A 802 -20.22 8.55 -31.18
N PHE A 803 -19.94 8.73 -29.89
CA PHE A 803 -18.62 9.10 -29.42
C PHE A 803 -17.76 7.86 -29.19
N GLU A 804 -16.65 7.79 -29.92
CA GLU A 804 -15.59 6.80 -29.80
C GLU A 804 -14.28 7.53 -29.50
N GLU A 805 -13.63 7.19 -28.39
CA GLU A 805 -12.44 7.91 -27.91
C GLU A 805 -12.62 9.45 -27.82
N GLY A 806 -13.82 9.90 -27.42
CA GLY A 806 -14.16 11.32 -27.32
C GLY A 806 -14.37 12.04 -28.65
N LYS A 807 -14.41 11.30 -29.77
CA LYS A 807 -14.62 11.83 -31.12
C LYS A 807 -15.92 11.29 -31.70
N ALA A 808 -16.64 12.13 -32.42
CA ALA A 808 -17.83 11.76 -33.18
C ALA A 808 -17.86 12.50 -34.51
N SER A 809 -18.57 11.96 -35.49
CA SER A 809 -18.89 12.67 -36.73
C SER A 809 -20.40 12.92 -36.80
N ALA A 810 -20.77 14.07 -37.33
CA ALA A 810 -22.16 14.48 -37.50
C ALA A 810 -22.47 14.77 -38.97
N GLU A 811 -23.72 14.48 -39.36
CA GLU A 811 -24.18 14.62 -40.73
C GLU A 811 -25.62 15.15 -40.80
N VAL A 812 -25.85 16.16 -41.64
CA VAL A 812 -27.17 16.78 -41.86
C VAL A 812 -27.37 17.00 -43.35
N TYR A 813 -28.56 16.67 -43.87
CA TYR A 813 -28.91 17.01 -45.24
C TYR A 813 -29.51 18.42 -45.31
N PHE A 814 -29.22 19.17 -46.36
CA PHE A 814 -29.84 20.48 -46.58
C PHE A 814 -30.20 20.73 -48.06
N ASN A 815 -31.19 21.61 -48.25
CA ASN A 815 -31.57 22.20 -49.54
C ASN A 815 -32.19 23.59 -49.28
N PHE A 816 -32.79 24.24 -50.28
CA PHE A 816 -33.46 25.52 -50.16
C PHE A 816 -34.86 25.47 -50.75
N ALA A 817 -35.78 26.15 -50.08
CA ALA A 817 -37.16 26.26 -50.51
C ALA A 817 -37.26 27.04 -51.83
N ARG A 818 -38.17 26.60 -52.71
CA ARG A 818 -38.51 27.22 -53.98
C ARG A 818 -40.00 27.54 -54.08
N LYS A 819 -40.35 28.51 -54.92
CA LYS A 819 -41.72 28.76 -55.37
C LYS A 819 -41.92 28.29 -56.82
N VAL A 820 -43.08 27.73 -57.13
CA VAL A 820 -43.40 27.13 -58.45
C VAL A 820 -43.42 28.17 -59.57
N ASN A 821 -43.86 29.38 -59.26
CA ASN A 821 -44.05 30.46 -60.22
C ASN A 821 -42.90 31.47 -60.27
N HIS A 822 -41.78 31.17 -59.61
CA HIS A 822 -40.64 32.07 -59.58
C HIS A 822 -39.35 31.28 -59.65
N ALA A 823 -38.72 31.30 -60.83
CA ALA A 823 -37.43 30.64 -61.05
C ALA A 823 -36.29 31.47 -60.45
N LYS A 824 -35.25 30.80 -59.95
CA LYS A 824 -34.11 31.45 -59.29
C LYS A 824 -32.82 31.11 -60.02
N ASN A 825 -31.93 32.09 -60.12
CA ASN A 825 -30.59 31.84 -60.64
C ASN A 825 -29.82 30.85 -59.75
N PRO A 826 -28.90 30.08 -60.36
CA PRO A 826 -28.09 29.14 -59.62
C PRO A 826 -27.15 29.89 -58.67
N PHE A 827 -26.90 29.29 -57.51
CA PHE A 827 -26.06 29.86 -56.47
C PHE A 827 -25.20 28.77 -55.83
N THR A 828 -24.13 29.19 -55.15
CA THR A 828 -23.17 28.27 -54.54
C THR A 828 -23.17 28.42 -53.04
N VAL A 829 -23.22 27.29 -52.33
CA VAL A 829 -23.11 27.24 -50.88
C VAL A 829 -21.77 26.61 -50.52
N PHE A 830 -20.99 27.30 -49.72
CA PHE A 830 -19.70 26.85 -49.22
C PHE A 830 -19.81 26.30 -47.80
N SER A 831 -18.90 25.40 -47.44
CA SER A 831 -18.84 24.87 -46.08
C SER A 831 -18.65 25.95 -45.02
N ASP A 832 -17.95 27.05 -45.34
CA ASP A 832 -17.74 28.17 -44.41
C ASP A 832 -18.87 29.22 -44.40
N ASP A 833 -20.00 28.96 -45.06
CA ASP A 833 -21.21 29.78 -44.94
C ASP A 833 -22.04 29.42 -43.69
N PHE A 834 -21.84 28.22 -43.16
CA PHE A 834 -22.56 27.69 -42.00
C PHE A 834 -21.89 28.10 -40.68
N SER A 835 -22.72 28.34 -39.66
CA SER A 835 -22.29 28.38 -38.26
C SER A 835 -23.07 27.33 -37.47
N LEU A 836 -22.44 26.87 -36.38
CA LEU A 836 -23.07 26.01 -35.40
C LEU A 836 -23.15 26.81 -34.10
N ASP A 837 -24.36 27.26 -33.80
CA ASP A 837 -24.69 28.03 -32.60
C ASP A 837 -25.37 27.11 -31.58
N ASN A 838 -25.49 27.57 -30.33
CA ASN A 838 -26.35 26.97 -29.31
C ASN A 838 -26.22 25.45 -29.17
N LEU A 839 -25.06 25.01 -28.69
CA LEU A 839 -25.02 23.81 -27.84
C LEU A 839 -25.33 24.18 -26.39
N ASP A 840 -26.52 24.72 -26.21
CA ASP A 840 -26.94 25.54 -25.07
C ASP A 840 -27.50 24.74 -23.88
N THR A 841 -27.14 23.46 -23.72
CA THR A 841 -27.54 22.67 -22.53
C THR A 841 -26.43 21.85 -21.90
N ILE A 842 -25.32 22.53 -21.60
CA ILE A 842 -24.44 22.22 -20.46
C ILE A 842 -23.50 21.02 -20.68
N ILE A 843 -22.24 21.35 -20.94
CA ILE A 843 -21.22 20.87 -20.01
C ILE A 843 -20.63 22.11 -19.32
N ASN A 844 -21.18 22.44 -18.13
CA ASN A 844 -20.82 23.55 -17.24
C ASN A 844 -20.20 24.81 -17.87
N SER A 845 -21.00 25.57 -18.62
CA SER A 845 -20.72 26.99 -18.91
C SER A 845 -19.51 27.29 -19.82
N LYS A 846 -18.98 26.31 -20.57
CA LYS A 846 -17.91 26.54 -21.56
C LYS A 846 -18.43 26.42 -23.00
N SER A 847 -17.97 27.32 -23.88
CA SER A 847 -18.44 27.50 -25.25
C SER A 847 -17.77 26.55 -26.24
N TYR A 848 -18.47 26.25 -27.34
CA TYR A 848 -17.92 25.50 -28.45
C TYR A 848 -16.96 26.36 -29.24
N LYS A 849 -15.85 25.76 -29.66
CA LYS A 849 -14.92 26.40 -30.59
C LYS A 849 -15.17 25.82 -31.97
N TYR A 850 -15.61 26.68 -32.88
CA TYR A 850 -15.74 26.34 -34.29
C TYR A 850 -14.44 26.73 -35.02
N GLU A 851 -13.80 25.75 -35.66
CA GLU A 851 -12.70 26.05 -36.58
C GLU A 851 -13.19 26.09 -38.01
N SER A 852 -12.93 27.21 -38.67
CA SER A 852 -13.21 27.35 -40.09
C SER A 852 -12.45 26.28 -40.88
N PRO A 853 -13.10 25.59 -41.83
CA PRO A 853 -12.48 24.51 -42.57
C PRO A 853 -11.29 25.00 -43.40
N ALA A 854 -10.14 24.34 -43.26
CA ALA A 854 -8.90 24.70 -43.98
C ALA A 854 -9.03 24.59 -45.51
N LYS A 855 -9.92 23.70 -45.99
CA LYS A 855 -10.27 23.56 -47.40
C LYS A 855 -11.77 23.75 -47.58
N LYS A 856 -12.15 24.79 -48.31
CA LYS A 856 -13.55 25.05 -48.65
C LYS A 856 -14.06 23.98 -49.61
N THR A 857 -15.25 23.46 -49.31
CA THR A 857 -16.02 22.59 -50.19
C THR A 857 -17.34 23.25 -50.49
N SER A 858 -17.97 22.92 -51.61
CA SER A 858 -19.20 23.59 -52.03
C SER A 858 -20.10 22.70 -52.86
N ALA A 859 -21.36 23.12 -52.95
CA ALA A 859 -22.33 22.57 -53.87
C ALA A 859 -23.08 23.71 -54.57
N ASN A 860 -23.45 23.45 -55.82
CA ASN A 860 -24.27 24.36 -56.62
C ASN A 860 -25.73 23.92 -56.56
N PHE A 861 -26.62 24.89 -56.36
CA PHE A 861 -28.05 24.68 -56.31
C PHE A 861 -28.71 25.30 -57.53
N TYR A 862 -29.60 24.55 -58.17
CA TYR A 862 -30.22 24.92 -59.44
C TYR A 862 -31.73 24.88 -59.37
N TYR A 863 -32.39 25.88 -59.95
CA TYR A 863 -33.84 25.84 -60.12
C TYR A 863 -34.18 24.99 -61.36
N GLY A 864 -34.78 23.82 -61.14
CA GLY A 864 -35.06 22.83 -62.18
C GLY A 864 -36.45 22.91 -62.80
N ARG A 865 -36.56 22.54 -64.07
CA ARG A 865 -37.85 22.19 -64.68
C ARG A 865 -37.76 21.07 -65.72
N VAL A 866 -38.89 20.41 -65.94
CA VAL A 866 -39.15 19.62 -67.15
C VAL A 866 -39.93 20.45 -68.18
N TYR A 867 -39.58 20.36 -69.46
CA TYR A 867 -40.16 21.21 -70.49
C TYR A 867 -40.26 20.50 -71.84
N ALA A 868 -41.30 20.80 -72.59
CA ALA A 868 -41.39 20.48 -74.01
C ALA A 868 -41.92 21.70 -74.77
N PRO A 869 -41.35 22.04 -75.94
CA PRO A 869 -41.91 23.06 -76.80
C PRO A 869 -43.21 22.58 -77.46
N TYR A 870 -43.81 23.46 -78.25
CA TYR A 870 -44.87 23.06 -79.17
C TYR A 870 -44.36 22.03 -80.18
N TYR A 871 -45.09 20.92 -80.34
CA TYR A 871 -44.83 19.93 -81.39
C TYR A 871 -46.00 19.80 -82.34
N GLU A 872 -45.67 19.66 -83.62
CA GLU A 872 -46.62 19.42 -84.71
C GLU A 872 -46.13 18.24 -85.55
N GLY A 873 -47.04 17.31 -85.83
CA GLY A 873 -46.73 16.11 -86.61
C GLY A 873 -48.01 15.39 -87.05
N PRO A 874 -47.87 14.28 -87.79
CA PRO A 874 -49.01 13.58 -88.35
C PRO A 874 -49.84 12.84 -87.28
N ALA A 875 -51.13 12.65 -87.55
CA ALA A 875 -52.08 12.01 -86.63
C ALA A 875 -51.75 10.53 -86.33
N ASP A 876 -51.11 9.83 -87.27
CA ASP A 876 -50.60 8.45 -87.08
C ASP A 876 -49.44 8.37 -86.05
N GLY A 877 -48.79 9.50 -85.77
CA GLY A 877 -47.97 9.72 -84.59
C GLY A 877 -46.54 10.20 -84.88
N PHE A 878 -45.91 10.77 -83.85
CA PHE A 878 -44.55 11.29 -83.94
C PHE A 878 -43.86 11.30 -82.57
N PHE A 879 -42.53 11.45 -82.58
CA PHE A 879 -41.73 11.60 -81.36
C PHE A 879 -41.68 13.06 -80.90
N ALA A 880 -42.00 13.30 -79.62
CA ALA A 880 -41.76 14.57 -78.93
C ALA A 880 -40.61 14.42 -77.94
N LYS A 881 -39.76 15.45 -77.84
CA LYS A 881 -38.66 15.50 -76.86
C LYS A 881 -39.10 16.26 -75.61
N ILE A 882 -38.76 15.69 -74.47
CA ILE A 882 -38.92 16.26 -73.14
C ILE A 882 -37.53 16.62 -72.63
N TYR A 883 -37.35 17.86 -72.19
CA TYR A 883 -36.09 18.42 -71.74
C TYR A 883 -36.08 18.59 -70.22
N TYR A 884 -35.04 18.10 -69.58
CA TYR A 884 -34.73 18.33 -68.17
C TYR A 884 -33.66 19.40 -68.09
N GLY A 885 -33.92 20.47 -67.35
CA GLY A 885 -33.01 21.62 -67.39
C GLY A 885 -33.13 22.54 -66.20
N ILE A 886 -32.36 23.62 -66.26
CA ILE A 886 -32.21 24.61 -65.20
C ILE A 886 -32.49 26.00 -65.73
N TYR A 887 -32.81 26.90 -64.81
CA TYR A 887 -32.89 28.32 -65.08
C TYR A 887 -31.52 28.99 -64.89
N CYS A 888 -31.16 29.90 -65.78
CA CYS A 888 -30.00 30.79 -65.70
C CYS A 888 -30.29 32.04 -66.55
N ASP A 889 -30.64 33.12 -65.88
CA ASP A 889 -30.90 34.44 -66.47
C ASP A 889 -29.78 35.40 -66.07
N ASP A 890 -28.92 35.75 -67.03
CA ASP A 890 -27.69 36.52 -66.78
C ASP A 890 -26.80 35.96 -65.65
N CYS A 891 -26.88 34.66 -65.37
CA CYS A 891 -25.99 33.98 -64.43
C CYS A 891 -24.58 33.76 -65.02
N ASP A 892 -23.58 33.49 -64.17
CA ASP A 892 -22.25 33.11 -64.64
C ASP A 892 -22.28 31.72 -65.31
N LYS A 893 -22.44 31.74 -66.64
CA LYS A 893 -22.55 30.53 -67.46
C LYS A 893 -21.28 29.69 -67.44
N ALA A 894 -20.09 30.29 -67.23
CA ALA A 894 -18.84 29.53 -67.17
C ALA A 894 -18.77 28.70 -65.88
N THR A 895 -19.30 29.23 -64.78
CA THR A 895 -19.33 28.55 -63.48
C THR A 895 -20.50 27.58 -63.35
N TYR A 896 -21.70 27.96 -63.81
CA TYR A 896 -22.92 27.20 -63.53
C TYR A 896 -23.43 26.33 -64.69
N LEU A 897 -23.05 26.63 -65.94
CA LEU A 897 -23.44 25.85 -67.13
C LEU A 897 -22.28 24.99 -67.67
N THR A 898 -21.44 24.50 -66.77
CA THR A 898 -20.34 23.58 -67.08
C THR A 898 -20.49 22.30 -66.27
N SER A 899 -20.46 21.16 -66.96
CA SER A 899 -20.37 19.84 -66.33
C SER A 899 -19.48 18.95 -67.20
N GLY A 900 -18.80 17.97 -66.61
CA GLY A 900 -17.79 17.13 -67.28
C GLY A 900 -18.29 16.30 -68.48
N THR A 901 -19.56 16.46 -68.89
CA THR A 901 -20.22 15.73 -69.97
C THR A 901 -20.55 16.58 -71.21
N GLY A 902 -20.42 17.91 -71.18
CA GLY A 902 -20.64 18.79 -72.35
C GLY A 902 -21.16 20.20 -72.02
N THR A 903 -21.28 21.06 -73.04
CA THR A 903 -21.89 22.39 -72.94
C THR A 903 -23.42 22.31 -72.87
N TRP A 904 -24.00 23.03 -71.92
CA TRP A 904 -25.46 23.05 -71.72
C TRP A 904 -26.12 23.87 -72.84
N GLN A 905 -27.14 23.31 -73.47
CA GLN A 905 -27.82 23.95 -74.61
C GLN A 905 -29.08 24.69 -74.15
N ALA A 906 -29.39 25.82 -74.77
CA ALA A 906 -30.63 26.54 -74.48
C ALA A 906 -31.86 25.69 -74.85
N PHE A 907 -32.92 25.78 -74.05
CA PHE A 907 -34.19 25.16 -74.37
C PHE A 907 -34.77 25.70 -75.68
N PRO A 908 -35.43 24.86 -76.50
CA PRO A 908 -36.14 25.35 -77.67
C PRO A 908 -37.28 26.29 -77.26
N ALA A 909 -37.30 27.50 -77.82
CA ALA A 909 -38.36 28.49 -77.61
C ALA A 909 -38.61 28.90 -76.14
N ALA A 910 -37.63 28.73 -75.25
CA ALA A 910 -37.71 29.27 -73.89
C ALA A 910 -36.39 29.92 -73.46
N THR A 911 -36.40 31.24 -73.33
CA THR A 911 -35.25 32.05 -72.94
C THR A 911 -34.83 31.76 -71.49
N SER A 912 -33.52 31.85 -71.21
CA SER A 912 -32.94 31.69 -69.87
C SER A 912 -33.07 30.28 -69.25
N TRP A 913 -33.45 29.27 -70.05
CA TRP A 913 -33.47 27.87 -69.62
C TRP A 913 -32.51 27.02 -70.44
N TYR A 914 -31.83 26.08 -69.77
CA TYR A 914 -30.76 25.27 -70.37
C TYR A 914 -30.92 23.79 -70.03
N VAL A 915 -30.71 22.91 -71.01
CA VAL A 915 -30.70 21.45 -70.86
C VAL A 915 -29.53 21.01 -70.00
N ASN A 916 -29.83 20.21 -68.97
CA ASN A 916 -28.84 19.62 -68.09
C ASN A 916 -28.35 18.27 -68.66
N PRO A 917 -27.15 18.21 -69.28
CA PRO A 917 -26.63 16.96 -69.83
C PRO A 917 -26.31 15.92 -68.73
N SER A 918 -26.07 16.36 -67.49
CA SER A 918 -25.83 15.47 -66.35
C SER A 918 -27.11 14.85 -65.78
N HIS A 919 -28.30 15.30 -66.18
CA HIS A 919 -29.55 14.68 -65.73
C HIS A 919 -29.74 13.32 -66.42
N LYS A 920 -29.70 12.24 -65.63
CA LYS A 920 -29.78 10.85 -66.13
C LYS A 920 -30.99 10.07 -65.62
N VAL A 921 -31.70 10.59 -64.62
CA VAL A 921 -32.82 9.89 -63.96
C VAL A 921 -34.11 10.14 -64.74
N GLY A 922 -34.75 9.08 -65.24
CA GLY A 922 -36.09 9.19 -65.81
C GLY A 922 -37.14 9.40 -64.72
N VAL A 923 -37.50 10.66 -64.49
CA VAL A 923 -38.45 11.05 -63.44
C VAL A 923 -39.90 10.92 -63.90
N LEU A 924 -40.14 10.98 -65.22
CA LEU A 924 -41.44 10.76 -65.85
C LEU A 924 -41.52 9.35 -66.48
N LYS A 925 -42.60 8.65 -66.18
CA LYS A 925 -43.02 7.35 -66.71
C LYS A 925 -44.30 7.50 -67.54
N PHE A 926 -44.75 6.40 -68.13
CA PHE A 926 -45.95 6.37 -68.96
C PHE A 926 -47.18 6.98 -68.27
N ASP A 927 -47.43 6.62 -67.01
CA ASP A 927 -48.60 7.07 -66.24
C ASP A 927 -48.51 8.55 -65.78
N ASP A 928 -47.35 9.20 -65.94
CA ASP A 928 -47.14 10.59 -65.52
C ASP A 928 -47.56 11.60 -66.59
N PHE A 929 -48.08 11.13 -67.73
CA PHE A 929 -48.62 11.98 -68.78
C PHE A 929 -50.14 11.89 -68.81
N SER A 930 -50.80 13.05 -68.84
CA SER A 930 -52.23 13.13 -69.08
C SER A 930 -52.51 14.10 -70.22
N PHE A 931 -53.54 13.80 -71.01
CA PHE A 931 -53.88 14.56 -72.21
C PHE A 931 -55.28 15.13 -72.07
N SER A 932 -55.50 16.33 -72.62
CA SER A 932 -56.81 16.99 -72.55
C SER A 932 -57.77 16.49 -73.63
N ASN A 933 -57.29 15.69 -74.59
CA ASN A 933 -58.03 15.03 -75.66
C ASN A 933 -57.62 13.55 -75.75
N ASN A 934 -58.18 12.81 -76.72
CA ASN A 934 -57.94 11.36 -76.93
C ASN A 934 -56.57 11.04 -77.57
N THR A 935 -55.51 11.74 -77.14
CA THR A 935 -54.14 11.43 -77.55
C THR A 935 -53.68 10.15 -76.87
N VAL A 936 -53.09 9.24 -77.65
CA VAL A 936 -52.54 7.98 -77.18
C VAL A 936 -51.02 8.13 -77.06
N LEU A 937 -50.51 7.90 -75.86
CA LEU A 937 -49.08 7.72 -75.61
C LEU A 937 -48.69 6.30 -76.02
N GLY A 938 -47.63 6.16 -76.81
CA GLY A 938 -47.07 4.86 -77.19
C GLY A 938 -46.47 4.13 -75.98
N ASN A 939 -46.46 2.80 -76.02
CA ASN A 939 -46.19 1.93 -74.86
C ASN A 939 -44.83 2.09 -74.14
N ASN A 940 -43.90 2.93 -74.63
CA ASN A 940 -42.61 3.16 -73.98
C ASN A 940 -42.20 4.64 -74.01
N VAL A 941 -41.96 5.21 -72.82
CA VAL A 941 -41.19 6.45 -72.62
C VAL A 941 -39.70 6.07 -72.61
N SER A 942 -38.85 6.78 -73.35
CA SER A 942 -37.41 6.44 -73.38
C SER A 942 -36.73 6.71 -72.04
N ALA A 943 -35.55 6.10 -71.83
CA ALA A 943 -34.63 6.57 -70.80
C ALA A 943 -34.16 8.01 -71.11
N VAL A 944 -33.71 8.73 -70.08
CA VAL A 944 -33.13 10.06 -70.24
C VAL A 944 -31.69 9.91 -70.73
N ASN A 945 -31.33 10.64 -71.79
CA ASN A 945 -29.97 10.72 -72.30
C ASN A 945 -29.62 12.19 -72.54
N ASN A 946 -28.51 12.66 -71.94
CA ASN A 946 -28.07 14.06 -71.97
C ASN A 946 -29.18 15.08 -71.61
N GLY A 947 -30.01 14.76 -70.60
CA GLY A 947 -31.13 15.61 -70.20
C GLY A 947 -32.33 15.61 -71.15
N GLU A 948 -32.35 14.75 -72.17
CA GLU A 948 -33.48 14.59 -73.10
C GLU A 948 -34.17 13.23 -72.91
N GLN A 949 -35.49 13.22 -73.00
CA GLN A 949 -36.32 12.03 -73.00
C GLN A 949 -37.29 12.08 -74.18
N LEU A 950 -37.52 10.95 -74.85
CA LEU A 950 -38.41 10.84 -76.00
C LEU A 950 -39.71 10.15 -75.61
N ILE A 951 -40.82 10.72 -76.06
CA ILE A 951 -42.15 10.10 -76.01
C ILE A 951 -42.72 10.00 -77.43
N PHE A 952 -43.51 8.96 -77.69
CA PHE A 952 -44.25 8.83 -78.95
C PHE A 952 -45.72 9.12 -78.70
N VAL A 953 -46.30 10.06 -79.44
CA VAL A 953 -47.70 10.47 -79.28
C VAL A 953 -48.43 10.34 -80.62
N SER A 954 -49.69 9.91 -80.57
CA SER A 954 -50.56 9.76 -81.74
C SER A 954 -52.01 10.14 -81.39
N ASN A 955 -52.81 10.50 -82.39
CA ASN A 955 -54.21 10.84 -82.17
C ASN A 955 -55.04 10.45 -83.39
N GLN A 956 -56.19 9.80 -83.20
CA GLN A 956 -57.03 9.35 -84.32
C GLN A 956 -57.62 10.50 -85.15
N LYS A 957 -57.53 11.76 -84.68
CA LYS A 957 -58.05 12.94 -85.36
C LYS A 957 -56.98 14.04 -85.48
N PRO A 958 -57.05 14.87 -86.53
CA PRO A 958 -56.21 16.06 -86.65
C PRO A 958 -56.71 17.16 -85.68
N VAL A 959 -56.19 17.16 -84.46
CA VAL A 959 -56.61 18.06 -83.38
C VAL A 959 -55.42 18.72 -82.69
N LYS A 960 -55.69 19.82 -81.99
CA LYS A 960 -54.78 20.40 -81.01
C LYS A 960 -55.08 19.78 -79.64
N ASP A 961 -54.05 19.38 -78.92
CA ASP A 961 -54.16 18.82 -77.57
C ASP A 961 -53.11 19.44 -76.62
N ILE A 962 -53.35 19.32 -75.32
CA ILE A 962 -52.45 19.73 -74.25
C ILE A 962 -52.02 18.48 -73.50
N ALA A 963 -50.72 18.21 -73.55
CA ALA A 963 -50.07 17.19 -72.75
C ALA A 963 -49.61 17.81 -71.43
N LYS A 964 -50.00 17.19 -70.32
CA LYS A 964 -49.66 17.61 -68.95
C LYS A 964 -48.68 16.60 -68.36
N MET A 965 -47.53 17.09 -67.91
CA MET A 965 -46.45 16.28 -67.32
C MET A 965 -46.51 16.39 -65.79
N HIS A 966 -46.83 15.28 -65.12
CA HIS A 966 -46.84 15.14 -63.66
C HIS A 966 -45.44 14.78 -63.16
N ALA A 967 -44.55 15.77 -63.08
CA ALA A 967 -43.21 15.59 -62.54
C ALA A 967 -43.16 15.83 -61.03
N ASN A 968 -42.06 15.40 -60.40
CA ASN A 968 -41.74 15.81 -59.03
C ASN A 968 -41.71 17.34 -58.91
N MET A 969 -42.07 17.85 -57.73
CA MET A 969 -42.23 19.28 -57.47
C MET A 969 -40.96 20.10 -57.79
N TRP A 970 -39.77 19.54 -57.59
CA TRP A 970 -38.49 20.17 -57.96
C TRP A 970 -38.22 20.27 -59.48
N LEU A 971 -39.14 19.80 -60.33
CA LEU A 971 -39.14 19.99 -61.78
C LEU A 971 -40.38 20.72 -62.32
N ILE A 972 -41.30 21.17 -61.46
CA ILE A 972 -42.48 21.92 -61.91
C ILE A 972 -42.20 23.43 -61.85
N TYR A 973 -42.50 24.11 -62.96
CA TYR A 973 -42.38 25.56 -63.07
C TYR A 973 -43.52 26.12 -63.92
N ASN A 974 -44.27 27.05 -63.35
CA ASN A 974 -45.31 27.76 -64.06
C ASN A 974 -45.37 29.22 -63.60
N GLU A 975 -44.89 30.12 -64.43
CA GLU A 975 -44.82 31.56 -64.17
C GLU A 975 -46.17 32.18 -63.74
N PHE A 976 -47.29 31.65 -64.24
CA PHE A 976 -48.62 32.21 -64.03
C PHE A 976 -49.41 31.51 -62.92
N ASN A 977 -48.98 30.33 -62.48
CA ASN A 977 -49.70 29.54 -61.49
C ASN A 977 -48.76 28.98 -60.41
N LYS A 978 -48.83 29.58 -59.22
CA LYS A 978 -48.07 29.17 -58.04
C LYS A 978 -48.44 27.78 -57.50
N ASP A 979 -49.63 27.29 -57.83
CA ASP A 979 -50.18 26.01 -57.35
C ASP A 979 -50.17 24.95 -58.49
N ALA A 980 -49.36 25.16 -59.53
CA ALA A 980 -49.25 24.22 -60.63
C ALA A 980 -48.67 22.88 -60.16
N ALA A 981 -49.35 21.78 -60.51
CA ALA A 981 -48.89 20.41 -60.28
C ALA A 981 -48.29 19.76 -61.54
N THR A 982 -48.46 20.39 -62.71
CA THR A 982 -47.97 19.88 -63.99
C THR A 982 -47.27 20.96 -64.80
N ASN A 983 -46.33 20.54 -65.65
CA ASN A 983 -45.83 21.35 -66.75
C ASN A 983 -46.51 20.93 -68.04
N ASP A 984 -47.12 21.89 -68.73
CA ASP A 984 -47.99 21.61 -69.86
C ASP A 984 -47.33 22.04 -71.18
N PHE A 985 -47.53 21.26 -72.24
CA PHE A 985 -47.12 21.64 -73.59
C PHE A 985 -48.17 21.25 -74.62
N THR A 986 -48.10 21.89 -75.78
CA THR A 986 -49.11 21.75 -76.82
C THR A 986 -48.65 20.81 -77.92
N LEU A 987 -49.55 19.91 -78.31
CA LEU A 987 -49.42 19.01 -79.46
C LEU A 987 -50.42 19.41 -80.55
N LYS A 988 -50.02 19.34 -81.81
CA LYS A 988 -50.95 19.45 -82.95
C LYS A 988 -50.76 18.29 -83.91
N PHE A 989 -51.84 17.54 -84.10
CA PHE A 989 -51.92 16.42 -85.02
C PHE A 989 -52.47 16.88 -86.37
N LEU A 990 -51.77 16.51 -87.44
CA LEU A 990 -52.12 16.84 -88.82
C LEU A 990 -52.78 15.66 -89.52
N VAL A 991 -53.56 15.96 -90.56
CA VAL A 991 -54.19 14.93 -91.41
C VAL A 991 -53.08 14.05 -92.00
N PRO A 992 -53.18 12.71 -91.93
CA PRO A 992 -52.24 11.83 -92.61
C PRO A 992 -52.23 12.13 -94.11
N ASP A 993 -51.05 12.29 -94.70
CA ASP A 993 -50.90 12.58 -96.13
C ASP A 993 -51.71 11.59 -96.99
N GLY A 994 -52.56 12.10 -97.91
CA GLY A 994 -53.01 11.30 -99.05
C GLY A 994 -54.47 11.31 -99.53
N ASN A 995 -55.39 12.17 -99.06
CA ASN A 995 -56.79 12.13 -99.55
C ASN A 995 -57.34 13.42 -100.19
N TRP A 996 -56.50 14.42 -100.50
CA TRP A 996 -56.98 15.72 -101.03
C TRP A 996 -56.43 16.13 -102.42
N ALA A 997 -55.84 15.21 -103.19
CA ALA A 997 -55.53 15.47 -104.61
C ALA A 997 -56.55 14.74 -105.49
N GLY A 998 -57.27 15.49 -106.33
CA GLY A 998 -58.45 15.04 -107.07
C GLY A 998 -58.20 13.83 -107.97
N LYS A 999 -59.13 12.86 -107.94
CA LYS A 999 -59.23 11.77 -108.91
C LYS A 999 -59.88 12.30 -110.20
N THR A 1000 -59.23 12.18 -111.35
CA THR A 1000 -59.86 12.40 -112.66
C THR A 1000 -59.87 11.09 -113.46
N LEU A 1001 -60.98 10.84 -114.16
CA LEU A 1001 -61.15 9.70 -115.07
C LEU A 1001 -60.61 10.09 -116.46
N LYS A 1002 -59.89 9.18 -117.11
CA LYS A 1002 -59.57 9.29 -118.54
C LYS A 1002 -60.79 8.85 -119.35
N GLU A 1003 -61.08 9.52 -120.47
CA GLU A 1003 -62.21 9.19 -121.35
C GLU A 1003 -62.11 7.72 -121.79
N GLY A 1004 -63.10 6.90 -121.41
CA GLY A 1004 -63.22 5.48 -121.79
C GLY A 1004 -62.74 4.41 -120.79
N SER A 1005 -62.41 4.73 -119.53
CA SER A 1005 -61.99 3.72 -118.51
C SER A 1005 -62.96 3.60 -117.32
N GLU A 1006 -63.32 2.36 -116.95
CA GLU A 1006 -64.14 2.03 -115.76
C GLU A 1006 -63.33 1.64 -114.51
N LYS A 1007 -61.98 1.67 -114.54
CA LYS A 1007 -61.13 1.42 -113.36
C LYS A 1007 -60.01 2.47 -113.23
N GLY A 1008 -59.92 3.06 -112.04
CA GLY A 1008 -59.04 4.18 -111.73
C GLY A 1008 -57.60 3.75 -111.45
N ASP A 1009 -56.71 4.03 -112.39
CA ASP A 1009 -55.27 4.04 -112.19
C ASP A 1009 -54.76 5.49 -112.02
N VAL A 1010 -53.71 5.64 -111.20
CA VAL A 1010 -53.14 6.92 -110.76
C VAL A 1010 -52.49 7.67 -111.94
N GLY A 1011 -52.94 8.88 -112.24
CA GLY A 1011 -52.29 9.75 -113.22
C GLY A 1011 -50.98 10.33 -112.69
N ASN A 1012 -49.92 10.34 -113.50
CA ASN A 1012 -48.66 11.00 -113.19
C ASN A 1012 -48.78 12.52 -113.38
N VAL A 1013 -48.35 13.29 -112.37
CA VAL A 1013 -48.15 14.75 -112.47
C VAL A 1013 -46.78 15.01 -113.10
N VAL A 1014 -46.74 15.81 -114.16
CA VAL A 1014 -45.49 16.26 -114.78
C VAL A 1014 -44.75 17.19 -113.80
N GLY A 1015 -43.59 16.76 -113.30
CA GLY A 1015 -42.71 17.58 -112.44
C GLY A 1015 -42.38 17.02 -111.05
N ALA A 1016 -42.79 15.79 -110.71
CA ALA A 1016 -42.44 15.14 -109.44
C ALA A 1016 -41.82 13.75 -109.65
N GLU A 1017 -40.49 13.64 -109.59
CA GLU A 1017 -39.78 12.34 -109.73
C GLU A 1017 -39.81 11.49 -108.44
N GLY A 1018 -40.40 11.98 -107.34
CA GLY A 1018 -40.27 11.37 -106.01
C GLY A 1018 -41.55 11.18 -105.21
N ASN A 1019 -42.72 11.08 -105.84
CA ASN A 1019 -44.00 10.76 -105.16
C ASN A 1019 -44.29 11.68 -103.94
N PHE A 1020 -44.09 12.99 -104.10
CA PHE A 1020 -44.35 14.03 -103.10
C PHE A 1020 -43.55 13.96 -101.77
N LYS A 1021 -42.50 13.12 -101.67
CA LYS A 1021 -41.67 13.03 -100.44
C LYS A 1021 -40.90 14.31 -100.08
N ASP A 1022 -40.79 15.26 -101.02
CA ASP A 1022 -39.99 16.49 -100.85
C ASP A 1022 -40.81 17.73 -100.42
N LEU A 1023 -42.12 17.59 -100.21
CA LEU A 1023 -42.99 18.72 -99.79
C LEU A 1023 -42.86 19.11 -98.31
N SER A 1024 -42.18 18.31 -97.48
CA SER A 1024 -42.02 18.58 -96.04
C SER A 1024 -40.99 19.66 -95.69
N LYS A 1025 -40.25 20.21 -96.67
CA LYS A 1025 -39.12 21.12 -96.43
C LYS A 1025 -39.30 22.60 -96.81
N LYS A 1026 -40.49 23.09 -97.19
CA LYS A 1026 -40.68 24.53 -97.49
C LYS A 1026 -41.98 25.11 -96.90
N THR A 1027 -41.82 26.19 -96.14
CA THR A 1027 -42.85 26.87 -95.32
C THR A 1027 -43.75 27.87 -96.05
N ASN A 1028 -43.71 27.97 -97.38
CA ASN A 1028 -44.56 28.90 -98.12
C ASN A 1028 -45.51 28.20 -99.10
N ARG A 1029 -46.79 28.25 -98.77
CA ARG A 1029 -47.92 27.72 -99.55
C ARG A 1029 -48.26 28.66 -100.72
N ARG A 1030 -47.99 28.21 -101.95
CA ARG A 1030 -48.80 28.46 -103.16
C ARG A 1030 -48.37 27.45 -104.23
N ILE A 1031 -49.27 26.56 -104.60
CA ILE A 1031 -49.20 25.84 -105.87
C ILE A 1031 -50.30 26.48 -106.72
N SER A 1032 -49.91 27.20 -107.77
CA SER A 1032 -50.87 27.62 -108.80
C SER A 1032 -51.22 26.40 -109.63
N TRP A 1033 -52.52 26.22 -109.88
CA TRP A 1033 -53.07 25.19 -110.75
C TRP A 1033 -52.66 25.39 -112.21
#